data_AF-B0EM03-F1
#
_entry.id   AF-B0EM03-F1
#
_cell.length_a   1.000
_cell.length_b   1.000
_cell.length_c   1.000
_cell.angle_alpha   90.00
_cell.angle_beta   90.00
_cell.angle_gamma   90.00
#
_symmetry.space_group_name_H-M   'P 1'
#
loop_
_entity.id
_entity.type
_entity.pdbx_description
1 polymer ?
#
loop_
_entity_poly.entity_id
_entity_poly.type
_entity_poly.pdbx_seq_one_letter_code
_entity_poly.pdbx_strand_id
1 'polypeptide(L)'
;MLLHSTIRNIYQTNGMIQQMLSTLLSVISNKRGLLISRIFQTKIKILEWLNSSHQMTSKQICEWLVQNKDEMLKADNECLLKQSTQWITDESGKLSLIKGPIEQRRKDRIILNEQSEAQRIESIRKIQQKNRQVRARVSVLLKDAAEQRKEHFRALHAQSQGVWEAFAECLFLENGIWHKKEEGKWTLDNVEGPCRMRKRLIHDTDFFERYKTEEHNGYIDVQLKERHQERSYELPEYLTVMDDIEVAETFSRTPGSPMPDFKDPMRKRRASTATYEDDLYNMMKTTVETSNSNLNFVEKGDEIKSKFNCNLVVGMNKLPGIFVVCLQSIYIVQGLELRREVLVAKGIVKTERIPSEDIQNIASRRFMLRNIAVEIFTSTGRNKLIVFEEGYEAVIKALSPFRQKEVDMTSGIHEEKKRLVPLKIFNQVDPMTQKWVDGKISNFHYLMYLNTKAGRTFNDVTQYPVMPWVISDYSSQELDLKNPHIYRDLSKPIGALTPERAENTLERYEAVKDNPEMAFHYGSHYTSVGVTLYYLIRCEPFSHFGIELQGGKFDRADRLFNSLEDLWKLLTGPTVKQVMELIPEFFYFPEFLKNFDHFDLKKRNEGTIQVDNVILPPWAKGSYRKFVRTNMMALESPIVSQHLNEWIDLIFGFKQTGEPAIKALNLFHPSSYEGGIDMKNVDDPKLKAAYEDMIINFGQTPIQLFKQPHPKRNTSKTQFTYGILLSDSWNVLMIKNYSYPIKAISISVQNFNGLASGIPIEKGNKILNWNEEGTLSIYQNGKVLGVIENIHPPGKIICSVCDNIVITGGQTGMICVFDCSVSLKQIGRIRGHKVAVTALCISKEYSIIVSGDEMGCINIWDLHSFKIIRSFDHHTCITLIKIQNETGEIVTVSDTDFKHWTINGELIQRAELNQIPTDAYFARIPEWIPYHVFITSHKDGSIKVWRLDETLCLGNSNCNTHEHTPKLLKTCSVHNSEITCFTIADDFSAMYVGYADGLIQKLV
;
A
#
# COMPACT_ATOMS: atom_id res chain seq x y z
N MET A 1 3.18 -14.80 50.14
CA MET A 1 2.11 -15.80 49.97
C MET A 1 0.74 -15.16 49.74
N LEU A 2 0.30 -14.15 50.51
CA LEU A 2 -0.94 -13.40 50.24
C LEU A 2 -0.94 -12.68 48.87
N LEU A 3 0.17 -12.03 48.49
CA LEU A 3 0.38 -11.47 47.13
C LEU A 3 0.18 -12.52 46.03
N HIS A 4 0.58 -13.76 46.30
CA HIS A 4 0.50 -14.88 45.36
C HIS A 4 -0.94 -15.44 45.22
N SER A 5 -1.83 -15.19 46.20
CA SER A 5 -3.24 -15.58 46.18
C SER A 5 -4.12 -14.52 45.53
N THR A 6 -3.82 -13.23 45.75
CA THR A 6 -4.51 -12.11 45.09
C THR A 6 -4.14 -12.04 43.61
N ILE A 7 -2.88 -12.30 43.28
CA ILE A 7 -2.42 -12.48 41.89
C ILE A 7 -3.13 -13.68 41.24
N ARG A 8 -3.34 -14.81 41.95
CA ARG A 8 -4.05 -15.98 41.42
C ARG A 8 -5.52 -15.69 41.06
N ASN A 9 -6.20 -14.84 41.82
CA ASN A 9 -7.58 -14.44 41.54
C ASN A 9 -7.68 -13.39 40.41
N ILE A 10 -6.67 -12.54 40.21
CA ILE A 10 -6.59 -11.61 39.06
C ILE A 10 -6.23 -12.37 37.76
N TYR A 11 -5.51 -13.49 37.85
CA TYR A 11 -5.09 -14.33 36.71
C TYR A 11 -6.23 -15.04 35.96
N GLN A 12 -7.46 -15.10 36.51
CA GLN A 12 -8.54 -15.93 35.97
C GLN A 12 -9.57 -15.18 35.10
N THR A 13 -9.60 -13.85 35.05
CA THR A 13 -10.77 -13.12 34.53
C THR A 13 -10.61 -12.34 33.23
N ASN A 14 -9.42 -12.21 32.62
CA ASN A 14 -9.32 -11.52 31.32
C ASN A 14 -8.05 -11.86 30.50
N GLY A 15 -8.20 -12.62 29.40
CA GLY A 15 -7.09 -13.08 28.53
C GLY A 15 -6.28 -11.96 27.86
N MET A 16 -6.87 -10.79 27.66
CA MET A 16 -6.15 -9.62 27.12
C MET A 16 -5.17 -9.02 28.14
N ILE A 17 -5.50 -9.07 29.43
CA ILE A 17 -4.63 -8.60 30.53
C ILE A 17 -3.46 -9.57 30.71
N GLN A 18 -3.68 -10.88 30.53
CA GLN A 18 -2.63 -11.92 30.48
C GLN A 18 -1.55 -11.61 29.44
N GLN A 19 -1.96 -11.20 28.24
CA GLN A 19 -1.07 -10.93 27.10
C GLN A 19 -0.35 -9.58 27.20
N MET A 20 -1.01 -8.58 27.81
CA MET A 20 -0.42 -7.27 28.12
C MET A 20 0.71 -7.37 29.14
N LEU A 21 0.52 -8.11 30.23
CA LEU A 21 1.50 -8.23 31.31
C LEU A 21 2.72 -9.08 30.91
N SER A 22 2.56 -10.12 30.09
CA SER A 22 3.68 -10.94 29.62
C SER A 22 4.62 -10.16 28.68
N THR A 23 4.06 -9.33 27.81
CA THR A 23 4.83 -8.45 26.90
C THR A 23 5.57 -7.37 27.69
N LEU A 24 4.95 -6.82 28.75
CA LEU A 24 5.60 -5.85 29.65
C LEU A 24 6.76 -6.50 30.41
N LEU A 25 6.57 -7.71 30.94
CA LEU A 25 7.62 -8.45 31.67
C LEU A 25 8.78 -8.87 30.78
N SER A 26 8.53 -9.25 29.52
CA SER A 26 9.60 -9.61 28.57
C SER A 26 10.43 -8.41 28.12
N VAL A 27 9.82 -7.21 28.04
CA VAL A 27 10.55 -5.95 27.75
C VAL A 27 11.42 -5.54 28.94
N ILE A 28 10.98 -5.80 30.18
CA ILE A 28 11.72 -5.48 31.41
C ILE A 28 12.90 -6.45 31.64
N SER A 29 12.84 -7.68 31.14
CA SER A 29 13.89 -8.69 31.37
C SER A 29 15.17 -8.49 30.53
N ASN A 30 15.18 -7.60 29.54
CA ASN A 30 16.38 -7.31 28.77
C ASN A 30 17.29 -6.33 29.53
N LYS A 31 18.42 -6.87 30.02
CA LYS A 31 19.38 -6.20 30.92
C LYS A 31 19.96 -4.92 30.30
N ARG A 32 19.34 -3.76 30.54
CA ARG A 32 19.96 -2.43 30.67
C ARG A 32 18.91 -1.40 31.08
N GLY A 33 18.79 -1.17 32.40
CA GLY A 33 17.99 -0.05 32.92
C GLY A 33 17.41 -0.30 34.30
N LEU A 34 18.25 -0.30 35.34
CA LEU A 34 17.79 -0.29 36.74
C LEU A 34 16.85 0.89 37.05
N LEU A 35 16.90 1.97 36.26
CA LEU A 35 16.03 3.13 36.36
C LEU A 35 14.68 2.94 35.63
N ILE A 36 14.69 2.32 34.44
CA ILE A 36 13.49 1.95 33.68
C ILE A 36 12.64 1.00 34.52
N SER A 37 13.26 -0.02 35.13
CA SER A 37 12.59 -0.94 36.06
C SER A 37 11.90 -0.22 37.23
N ARG A 38 12.48 0.85 37.77
CA ARG A 38 11.90 1.65 38.87
C ARG A 38 10.77 2.59 38.41
N ILE A 39 10.88 3.20 37.24
CA ILE A 39 9.80 4.02 36.64
C ILE A 39 8.58 3.12 36.35
N PHE A 40 8.81 1.92 35.80
CA PHE A 40 7.75 0.95 35.53
C PHE A 40 7.17 0.31 36.80
N GLN A 41 7.96 0.04 37.83
CA GLN A 41 7.45 -0.41 39.14
C GLN A 41 6.51 0.61 39.80
N THR A 42 6.76 1.91 39.63
CA THR A 42 5.90 2.96 40.16
C THR A 42 4.55 2.98 39.42
N LYS A 43 4.55 2.76 38.10
CA LYS A 43 3.33 2.68 37.27
C LYS A 43 2.51 1.41 37.51
N ILE A 44 3.17 0.26 37.72
CA ILE A 44 2.51 -0.99 38.15
C ILE A 44 1.87 -0.80 39.53
N LYS A 45 2.54 -0.12 40.47
CA LYS A 45 1.96 0.21 41.78
C LYS A 45 0.77 1.16 41.69
N ILE A 46 0.74 2.10 40.75
CA ILE A 46 -0.43 2.98 40.51
C ILE A 46 -1.61 2.17 39.95
N LEU A 47 -1.36 1.24 39.03
CA LEU A 47 -2.39 0.34 38.51
C LEU A 47 -2.88 -0.67 39.56
N GLU A 48 -1.99 -1.21 40.38
CA GLU A 48 -2.31 -2.05 41.54
C GLU A 48 -3.07 -1.26 42.64
N TRP A 49 -2.76 0.03 42.81
CA TRP A 49 -3.45 0.93 43.73
C TRP A 49 -4.86 1.31 43.25
N LEU A 50 -5.02 1.65 41.96
CA LEU A 50 -6.31 1.91 41.32
C LEU A 50 -7.20 0.66 41.30
N ASN A 51 -6.61 -0.54 41.26
CA ASN A 51 -7.35 -1.81 41.28
C ASN A 51 -7.67 -2.29 42.73
N SER A 52 -6.84 -1.91 43.72
CA SER A 52 -7.08 -2.23 45.13
C SER A 52 -8.03 -1.25 45.84
N SER A 53 -8.26 -0.07 45.26
CA SER A 53 -9.31 0.86 45.67
C SER A 53 -10.65 0.46 45.01
N HIS A 54 -11.41 -0.39 45.69
CA HIS A 54 -12.67 -1.02 45.27
C HIS A 54 -13.86 -0.09 44.90
N GLN A 55 -13.67 1.11 44.35
CA GLN A 55 -14.76 2.07 44.11
C GLN A 55 -14.82 2.73 42.71
N MET A 56 -14.00 2.31 41.73
CA MET A 56 -14.10 2.87 40.37
C MET A 56 -14.43 1.80 39.33
N THR A 57 -15.50 2.05 38.55
CA THR A 57 -15.82 1.27 37.35
C THR A 57 -14.80 1.52 36.24
N SER A 58 -14.65 0.61 35.28
CA SER A 58 -13.70 0.75 34.15
C SER A 58 -13.86 2.08 33.40
N LYS A 59 -15.09 2.61 33.32
CA LYS A 59 -15.41 3.91 32.73
C LYS A 59 -14.86 5.08 33.56
N GLN A 60 -14.96 5.02 34.88
CA GLN A 60 -14.44 6.04 35.80
C GLN A 60 -12.91 6.03 35.87
N ILE A 61 -12.28 4.86 35.74
CA ILE A 61 -10.82 4.75 35.60
C ILE A 61 -10.37 5.40 34.28
N CYS A 62 -11.11 5.20 33.19
CA CYS A 62 -10.84 5.85 31.91
C CYS A 62 -10.99 7.38 31.97
N GLU A 63 -12.07 7.89 32.57
CA GLU A 63 -12.29 9.34 32.73
C GLU A 63 -11.21 9.99 33.61
N TRP A 64 -10.81 9.31 34.70
CA TRP A 64 -9.75 9.79 35.57
C TRP A 64 -8.37 9.79 34.90
N LEU A 65 -8.02 8.75 34.14
CA LEU A 65 -6.74 8.66 33.42
C LEU A 65 -6.63 9.70 32.30
N VAL A 66 -7.74 9.99 31.61
CA VAL A 66 -7.78 11.04 30.57
C VAL A 66 -7.67 12.43 31.20
N GLN A 67 -8.32 12.67 32.34
CA GLN A 67 -8.25 13.95 33.06
C GLN A 67 -6.88 14.23 33.69
N ASN A 68 -6.15 13.20 34.13
CA ASN A 68 -4.88 13.36 34.88
C ASN A 68 -3.62 13.03 34.05
N LYS A 69 -3.77 12.78 32.75
CA LYS A 69 -2.68 12.42 31.83
C LYS A 69 -1.50 13.41 31.90
N ASP A 70 -1.78 14.71 31.99
CA ASP A 70 -0.77 15.76 31.91
C ASP A 70 -0.03 15.99 33.22
N GLU A 71 -0.69 15.79 34.36
CA GLU A 71 -0.04 15.83 35.67
C GLU A 71 0.90 14.65 35.85
N MET A 72 0.53 13.46 35.33
CA MET A 72 1.41 12.30 35.33
C MET A 72 2.64 12.49 34.43
N LEU A 73 2.47 13.10 33.25
CA LEU A 73 3.58 13.46 32.37
C LEU A 73 4.47 14.56 32.98
N LYS A 74 3.90 15.55 33.69
CA LYS A 74 4.66 16.58 34.42
C LYS A 74 5.47 15.99 35.58
N ALA A 75 4.87 15.10 36.37
CA ALA A 75 5.55 14.45 37.50
C ALA A 75 6.72 13.56 37.04
N ASP A 76 6.59 12.88 35.89
CA ASP A 76 7.68 12.10 35.28
C ASP A 76 8.83 13.02 34.83
N ASN A 77 8.51 14.15 34.19
CA ASN A 77 9.51 15.14 33.77
C ASN A 77 10.24 15.76 34.96
N GLU A 78 9.55 16.09 36.05
CA GLU A 78 10.18 16.62 37.27
C GLU A 78 11.08 15.61 37.97
N CYS A 79 10.72 14.32 37.97
CA CYS A 79 11.51 13.25 38.60
C CYS A 79 12.83 13.00 37.85
N LEU A 80 12.76 12.99 36.51
CA LEU A 80 13.93 12.87 35.63
C LEU A 80 14.84 14.12 35.73
N LEU A 81 14.25 15.32 35.82
CA LEU A 81 15.00 16.56 36.02
C LEU A 81 15.72 16.59 37.38
N LYS A 82 15.04 16.25 38.48
CA LYS A 82 15.62 16.27 39.84
C LYS A 82 16.86 15.39 39.93
N GLN A 83 16.87 14.22 39.29
CA GLN A 83 18.03 13.34 39.25
C GLN A 83 19.18 13.90 38.39
N SER A 84 18.88 14.62 37.31
CA SER A 84 19.89 15.28 36.47
C SER A 84 20.57 16.44 37.21
N THR A 85 19.79 17.27 37.92
CA THR A 85 20.29 18.40 38.70
C THR A 85 21.10 17.96 39.91
N GLN A 86 20.66 16.89 40.59
CA GLN A 86 21.31 16.36 41.79
C GLN A 86 22.68 15.73 41.47
N TRP A 87 22.83 15.14 40.28
CA TRP A 87 24.12 14.63 39.80
C TRP A 87 25.07 15.75 39.35
N ILE A 88 24.56 16.81 38.71
CA ILE A 88 25.35 18.01 38.36
C ILE A 88 25.89 18.67 39.63
N THR A 89 25.08 18.78 40.69
CA THR A 89 25.56 19.27 41.98
C THR A 89 26.60 18.34 42.61
N ASP A 90 26.42 17.02 42.55
CA ASP A 90 27.39 16.05 43.09
C ASP A 90 28.74 16.05 42.35
N GLU A 91 28.76 16.17 41.02
CA GLU A 91 30.00 16.29 40.23
C GLU A 91 30.67 17.66 40.40
N SER A 92 29.90 18.74 40.48
CA SER A 92 30.44 20.08 40.81
C SER A 92 31.04 20.12 42.24
N GLY A 93 30.44 19.37 43.18
CA GLY A 93 30.94 19.17 44.54
C GLY A 93 32.29 18.44 44.59
N LYS A 94 32.48 17.41 43.75
CA LYS A 94 33.76 16.67 43.64
C LYS A 94 34.91 17.50 43.08
N LEU A 95 34.63 18.53 42.28
CA LEU A 95 35.63 19.49 41.77
C LEU A 95 36.15 20.46 42.85
N SER A 96 35.41 20.65 43.95
CA SER A 96 35.81 21.50 45.07
C SER A 96 36.82 20.82 46.02
N LEU A 97 36.84 19.48 46.04
CA LEU A 97 37.73 18.64 46.86
C LEU A 97 39.18 18.52 46.31
N ILE A 98 39.46 19.06 45.13
CA ILE A 98 40.80 19.06 44.51
C ILE A 98 41.58 20.37 44.80
N LYS A 99 40.95 21.38 45.44
CA LYS A 99 41.58 22.69 45.70
C LYS A 99 42.35 22.79 47.03
N GLY A 100 42.17 21.87 47.98
CA GLY A 100 42.82 21.93 49.31
C GLY A 100 44.34 21.62 49.36
N PRO A 101 44.90 20.64 48.62
CA PRO A 101 46.29 20.22 48.87
C PRO A 101 47.38 20.98 48.08
N ILE A 102 47.02 21.89 47.17
CA ILE A 102 47.95 22.58 46.26
C ILE A 102 48.29 24.00 46.73
N GLU A 103 47.42 24.64 47.53
CA GLU A 103 47.67 25.97 48.10
C GLU A 103 48.47 25.93 49.41
N GLN A 104 48.39 24.85 50.18
CA GLN A 104 49.20 24.67 51.40
C GLN A 104 50.70 24.48 51.07
N ARG A 105 51.04 23.69 50.03
CA ARG A 105 52.44 23.48 49.59
C ARG A 105 53.09 24.71 48.95
N ARG A 106 52.32 25.76 48.67
CA ARG A 106 52.81 27.03 48.12
C ARG A 106 53.29 28.00 49.20
N LYS A 107 52.83 27.89 50.44
CA LYS A 107 53.25 28.81 51.52
C LYS A 107 54.58 28.40 52.18
N ASP A 108 54.88 27.11 52.21
CA ASP A 108 56.09 26.59 52.90
C ASP A 108 57.36 26.60 52.04
N ARG A 109 57.28 27.02 50.77
CA ARG A 109 58.45 27.21 49.89
C ARG A 109 58.84 28.69 49.71
N ILE A 110 58.19 29.60 50.42
CA ILE A 110 58.31 31.06 50.31
C ILE A 110 59.23 31.66 51.41
N ILE A 111 60.06 30.86 52.08
CA ILE A 111 61.14 31.38 52.93
C ILE A 111 62.44 30.62 52.64
N LEU A 112 63.15 31.01 51.59
CA LEU A 112 64.62 31.16 51.57
C LEU A 112 65.10 31.72 50.22
N ASN A 113 65.51 32.99 50.28
CA ASN A 113 66.38 33.80 49.43
C ASN A 113 66.08 33.99 47.93
N GLU A 114 65.57 35.21 47.68
CA GLU A 114 66.12 36.24 46.78
C GLU A 114 67.21 35.82 45.79
N GLN A 115 66.78 35.61 44.55
CA GLN A 115 67.40 36.12 43.33
C GLN A 115 66.45 35.82 42.15
N SER A 116 66.21 36.82 41.31
CA SER A 116 65.38 36.80 40.08
C SER A 116 63.85 36.78 40.26
N GLU A 117 63.29 37.91 40.71
CA GLU A 117 61.85 38.17 40.79
C GLU A 117 61.17 38.25 39.41
N ALA A 118 61.90 38.68 38.37
CA ALA A 118 61.38 38.81 37.00
C ALA A 118 61.14 37.44 36.30
N GLN A 119 62.07 36.48 36.44
CA GLN A 119 61.86 35.12 35.88
C GLN A 119 60.77 34.35 36.63
N ARG A 120 60.57 34.64 37.93
CA ARG A 120 59.48 34.07 38.72
C ARG A 120 58.12 34.60 38.29
N ILE A 121 57.95 35.90 38.04
CA ILE A 121 56.70 36.46 37.52
C ILE A 121 56.37 35.86 36.16
N GLU A 122 57.35 35.67 35.28
CA GLU A 122 57.11 35.04 33.98
C GLU A 122 56.77 33.54 34.09
N SER A 123 57.40 32.83 35.03
CA SER A 123 57.06 31.43 35.33
C SER A 123 55.65 31.30 35.90
N ILE A 124 55.25 32.21 36.80
CA ILE A 124 53.89 32.27 37.37
C ILE A 124 52.87 32.61 36.27
N ARG A 125 53.18 33.55 35.36
CA ARG A 125 52.32 33.86 34.20
C ARG A 125 52.17 32.66 33.27
N LYS A 126 53.26 31.94 32.94
CA LYS A 126 53.21 30.72 32.13
C LYS A 126 52.37 29.62 32.79
N ILE A 127 52.47 29.46 34.11
CA ILE A 127 51.66 28.50 34.87
C ILE A 127 50.18 28.94 34.91
N GLN A 128 49.89 30.23 35.09
CA GLN A 128 48.53 30.76 35.06
C GLN A 128 47.88 30.60 33.68
N GLN A 129 48.63 30.84 32.60
CA GLN A 129 48.18 30.62 31.23
C GLN A 129 47.89 29.14 30.96
N LYS A 130 48.78 28.24 31.42
CA LYS A 130 48.57 26.79 31.32
C LYS A 130 47.34 26.33 32.12
N ASN A 131 47.12 26.89 33.31
CA ASN A 131 45.92 26.60 34.11
C ASN A 131 44.63 27.12 33.46
N ARG A 132 44.66 28.29 32.81
CA ARG A 132 43.53 28.79 32.01
C ARG A 132 43.23 27.86 30.84
N GLN A 133 44.24 27.41 30.10
CA GLN A 133 44.09 26.46 29.00
C GLN A 133 43.52 25.11 29.47
N VAL A 134 43.98 24.59 30.61
CA VAL A 134 43.45 23.34 31.19
C VAL A 134 41.98 23.52 31.62
N ARG A 135 41.62 24.63 32.26
CA ARG A 135 40.22 24.90 32.64
C ARG A 135 39.30 25.04 31.43
N ALA A 136 39.76 25.73 30.38
CA ALA A 136 38.99 25.83 29.13
C ALA A 136 38.77 24.45 28.50
N ARG A 137 39.80 23.60 28.43
CA ARG A 137 39.68 22.22 27.92
C ARG A 137 38.73 21.36 28.76
N VAL A 138 38.82 21.43 30.09
CA VAL A 138 37.91 20.68 30.98
C VAL A 138 36.46 21.17 30.85
N SER A 139 36.24 22.48 30.70
CA SER A 139 34.91 23.05 30.47
C SER A 139 34.29 22.56 29.16
N VAL A 140 35.08 22.54 28.07
CA VAL A 140 34.63 21.99 26.77
C VAL A 140 34.30 20.50 26.89
N LEU A 141 35.17 19.70 27.53
CA LEU A 141 34.90 18.27 27.73
C LEU A 141 33.66 18.00 28.60
N LEU A 142 33.39 18.85 29.59
CA LEU A 142 32.18 18.75 30.42
C LEU A 142 30.93 19.15 29.65
N LYS A 143 31.00 20.18 28.79
CA LYS A 143 29.91 20.56 27.89
C LYS A 143 29.60 19.44 26.88
N ASP A 144 30.62 18.90 26.22
CA ASP A 144 30.47 17.77 25.29
C ASP A 144 29.86 16.54 26.00
N ALA A 145 30.32 16.22 27.21
CA ALA A 145 29.78 15.10 27.99
C ALA A 145 28.32 15.33 28.43
N ALA A 146 27.96 16.57 28.78
CA ALA A 146 26.57 16.93 29.13
C ALA A 146 25.65 16.86 27.90
N GLU A 147 26.14 17.30 26.74
CA GLU A 147 25.40 17.29 25.48
C GLU A 147 25.17 15.86 24.97
N GLN A 148 26.20 15.01 24.98
CA GLN A 148 26.07 13.57 24.69
C GLN A 148 25.06 12.89 25.62
N ARG A 149 25.03 13.27 26.89
CA ARG A 149 24.08 12.70 27.86
C ARG A 149 22.65 13.19 27.62
N LYS A 150 22.47 14.46 27.24
CA LYS A 150 21.18 15.03 26.84
C LYS A 150 20.63 14.35 25.59
N GLU A 151 21.48 14.08 24.60
CA GLU A 151 21.12 13.29 23.42
C GLU A 151 20.72 11.86 23.80
N HIS A 152 21.48 11.22 24.70
CA HIS A 152 21.13 9.88 25.20
C HIS A 152 19.76 9.86 25.90
N PHE A 153 19.45 10.85 26.74
CA PHE A 153 18.14 10.96 27.39
C PHE A 153 17.00 11.25 26.40
N ARG A 154 17.23 12.12 25.40
CA ARG A 154 16.26 12.34 24.32
C ARG A 154 15.99 11.05 23.54
N ALA A 155 17.03 10.28 23.23
CA ALA A 155 16.89 8.98 22.57
C ALA A 155 16.09 7.98 23.42
N LEU A 156 16.34 7.92 24.73
CA LEU A 156 15.59 7.08 25.65
C LEU A 156 14.11 7.49 25.75
N HIS A 157 13.84 8.80 25.83
CA HIS A 157 12.49 9.34 25.87
C HIS A 157 11.73 9.01 24.57
N ALA A 158 12.35 9.27 23.42
CA ALA A 158 11.77 8.93 22.11
C ALA A 158 11.50 7.42 21.98
N GLN A 159 12.41 6.57 22.46
CA GLN A 159 12.19 5.13 22.50
C GLN A 159 10.99 4.75 23.38
N SER A 160 10.87 5.36 24.56
CA SER A 160 9.76 5.09 25.48
C SER A 160 8.42 5.58 24.94
N GLN A 161 8.41 6.73 24.28
CA GLN A 161 7.24 7.31 23.65
C GLN A 161 6.78 6.46 22.47
N GLY A 162 7.68 6.02 21.60
CA GLY A 162 7.35 5.13 20.49
C GLY A 162 6.76 3.79 20.94
N VAL A 163 7.23 3.23 22.07
CA VAL A 163 6.64 2.02 22.66
C VAL A 163 5.21 2.28 23.17
N TRP A 164 4.96 3.45 23.76
CA TRP A 164 3.62 3.84 24.23
C TRP A 164 2.66 4.16 23.09
N GLU A 165 3.12 4.82 22.03
CA GLU A 165 2.32 5.08 20.83
C GLU A 165 1.93 3.77 20.16
N ALA A 166 2.87 2.84 19.94
CA ALA A 166 2.58 1.50 19.43
C ALA A 166 1.61 0.71 20.33
N PHE A 167 1.72 0.89 21.65
CA PHE A 167 0.80 0.29 22.62
C PHE A 167 -0.61 0.91 22.56
N ALA A 168 -0.71 2.23 22.46
CA ALA A 168 -1.98 2.94 22.31
C ALA A 168 -2.67 2.55 21.01
N GLU A 169 -1.93 2.51 19.89
CA GLU A 169 -2.44 2.03 18.61
C GLU A 169 -3.09 0.65 18.74
N CYS A 170 -2.41 -0.31 19.39
CA CYS A 170 -2.94 -1.67 19.59
C CYS A 170 -4.30 -1.72 20.31
N LEU A 171 -4.61 -0.74 21.15
CA LEU A 171 -5.87 -0.71 21.89
C LEU A 171 -7.02 -0.18 21.04
N PHE A 172 -6.73 0.70 20.08
CA PHE A 172 -7.72 1.30 19.18
C PHE A 172 -7.84 0.58 17.83
N LEU A 173 -6.91 -0.32 17.49
CA LEU A 173 -7.00 -1.19 16.31
C LEU A 173 -8.35 -1.91 16.22
N GLU A 174 -8.77 -2.27 15.02
CA GLU A 174 -9.92 -3.13 14.79
C GLU A 174 -9.79 -4.44 15.60
N ASN A 175 -10.86 -4.80 16.33
CA ASN A 175 -10.90 -5.85 17.36
C ASN A 175 -10.08 -5.62 18.65
N GLY A 176 -9.47 -4.44 18.82
CA GLY A 176 -8.85 -3.96 20.07
C GLY A 176 -9.88 -3.59 21.15
N ILE A 177 -9.42 -3.45 22.41
CA ILE A 177 -10.29 -3.19 23.58
C ILE A 177 -11.09 -1.89 23.40
N TRP A 178 -10.47 -0.88 22.79
CA TRP A 178 -11.03 0.45 22.60
C TRP A 178 -11.32 0.75 21.13
N HIS A 179 -11.48 -0.29 20.30
CA HIS A 179 -11.88 -0.11 18.92
C HIS A 179 -13.20 0.67 18.85
N LYS A 180 -13.16 1.83 18.19
CA LYS A 180 -14.38 2.52 17.76
C LYS A 180 -14.71 1.95 16.39
N LYS A 181 -15.90 1.37 16.22
CA LYS A 181 -16.39 1.01 14.88
C LYS A 181 -16.37 2.29 14.05
N GLU A 182 -15.48 2.35 13.09
CA GLU A 182 -15.35 3.51 12.21
C GLU A 182 -16.57 3.52 11.29
N GLU A 183 -17.33 4.62 11.31
CA GLU A 183 -18.32 4.90 10.29
C GLU A 183 -17.55 5.34 9.06
N GLY A 184 -17.34 4.45 8.10
CA GLY A 184 -16.70 4.76 6.82
C GLY A 184 -17.37 4.00 5.67
N LYS A 185 -16.97 4.35 4.46
CA LYS A 185 -17.41 3.69 3.22
C LYS A 185 -16.27 2.88 2.62
N TRP A 186 -16.56 2.09 1.59
CA TRP A 186 -15.54 1.31 0.92
C TRP A 186 -14.94 2.08 -0.26
N THR A 187 -13.62 2.06 -0.37
CA THR A 187 -12.90 2.69 -1.48
C THR A 187 -12.06 1.67 -2.23
N LEU A 188 -11.98 1.83 -3.56
CA LEU A 188 -11.13 1.01 -4.40
C LEU A 188 -9.67 1.32 -4.10
N ASP A 189 -8.96 0.29 -3.66
CA ASP A 189 -7.56 0.40 -3.37
C ASP A 189 -6.71 0.45 -4.65
N ASN A 190 -5.57 1.12 -4.55
CA ASN A 190 -4.62 1.29 -5.65
C ASN A 190 -3.67 0.10 -5.82
N VAL A 191 -3.81 -0.96 -5.02
CA VAL A 191 -3.03 -2.19 -5.22
C VAL A 191 -3.49 -2.89 -6.49
N GLU A 192 -2.57 -2.98 -7.43
CA GLU A 192 -2.72 -3.69 -8.69
C GLU A 192 -2.23 -5.14 -8.56
N GLY A 193 -3.13 -6.09 -8.79
CA GLY A 193 -2.83 -7.51 -8.88
C GLY A 193 -2.31 -7.95 -10.24
N PRO A 194 -2.38 -9.25 -10.55
CA PRO A 194 -2.00 -9.79 -11.85
C PRO A 194 -2.69 -9.03 -12.99
N CYS A 195 -1.97 -8.82 -14.09
CA CYS A 195 -2.45 -8.04 -15.24
C CYS A 195 -2.92 -6.61 -14.88
N ARG A 196 -2.41 -6.03 -13.78
CA ARG A 196 -2.76 -4.69 -13.27
C ARG A 196 -4.21 -4.55 -12.77
N MET A 197 -4.86 -5.62 -12.34
CA MET A 197 -6.25 -5.56 -11.88
C MET A 197 -6.39 -5.01 -10.46
N ARG A 198 -7.27 -4.03 -10.25
CA ARG A 198 -7.59 -3.50 -8.91
C ARG A 198 -8.92 -4.04 -8.42
N LYS A 199 -8.89 -5.06 -7.55
CA LYS A 199 -10.10 -5.74 -7.05
C LYS A 199 -10.42 -5.43 -5.59
N ARG A 200 -9.43 -4.92 -4.84
CA ARG A 200 -9.49 -4.84 -3.39
C ARG A 200 -10.19 -3.57 -2.94
N LEU A 201 -11.22 -3.71 -2.11
CA LEU A 201 -11.86 -2.60 -1.42
C LEU A 201 -11.29 -2.46 0.00
N ILE A 202 -10.97 -1.25 0.42
CA ILE A 202 -10.48 -0.91 1.76
C ILE A 202 -11.42 0.08 2.44
N HIS A 203 -11.44 0.09 3.78
CA HIS A 203 -12.26 1.01 4.55
C HIS A 203 -11.70 2.43 4.47
N ASP A 204 -12.54 3.39 4.13
CA ASP A 204 -12.20 4.80 3.99
C ASP A 204 -12.68 5.58 5.22
N THR A 205 -11.76 5.77 6.16
CA THR A 205 -12.01 6.45 7.44
C THR A 205 -12.29 7.94 7.28
N ASP A 206 -11.78 8.52 6.21
CA ASP A 206 -11.82 9.96 5.96
C ASP A 206 -13.02 10.35 5.09
N PHE A 207 -13.87 9.38 4.70
CA PHE A 207 -15.03 9.57 3.84
C PHE A 207 -15.89 10.74 4.30
N PHE A 208 -16.42 10.67 5.53
CA PHE A 208 -17.34 11.69 6.02
C PHE A 208 -16.68 13.05 6.20
N GLU A 209 -15.37 13.11 6.42
CA GLU A 209 -14.64 14.38 6.48
C GLU A 209 -14.61 15.08 5.12
N ARG A 210 -14.46 14.30 4.03
CA ARG A 210 -14.53 14.82 2.66
C ARG A 210 -15.92 15.32 2.27
N TYR A 211 -16.97 14.79 2.87
CA TYR A 211 -18.36 15.08 2.53
C TYR A 211 -19.11 15.99 3.53
N LYS A 212 -18.42 16.62 4.50
CA LYS A 212 -19.06 17.54 5.46
C LYS A 212 -19.71 18.72 4.71
N THR A 213 -21.04 18.80 4.72
CA THR A 213 -21.82 19.94 4.25
C THR A 213 -21.95 21.00 5.36
N GLU A 214 -22.06 22.28 4.98
CA GLU A 214 -22.16 23.44 5.90
C GLU A 214 -23.27 23.32 6.96
N GLU A 215 -24.29 22.48 6.73
CA GLU A 215 -25.44 22.30 7.62
C GLU A 215 -25.12 21.54 8.93
N HIS A 216 -23.99 20.83 9.02
CA HIS A 216 -23.61 20.06 10.22
C HIS A 216 -22.80 20.85 11.27
N ASN A 217 -22.58 22.15 11.05
CA ASN A 217 -21.77 23.00 11.93
C ASN A 217 -22.40 23.29 13.31
N GLY A 218 -23.71 23.04 13.50
CA GLY A 218 -24.40 23.41 14.74
C GLY A 218 -24.16 22.48 15.94
N TYR A 219 -23.86 21.19 15.71
CA TYR A 219 -23.78 20.20 16.80
C TYR A 219 -22.35 19.79 17.17
N ILE A 220 -21.38 20.02 16.29
CA ILE A 220 -19.99 19.56 16.47
C ILE A 220 -19.09 20.70 17.00
N ASP A 221 -19.49 21.97 16.91
CA ASP A 221 -18.67 23.09 17.43
C ASP A 221 -18.44 23.03 18.97
N VAL A 222 -19.24 22.22 19.69
CA VAL A 222 -19.00 21.91 21.11
C VAL A 222 -17.99 20.77 21.29
N GLN A 223 -17.90 19.80 20.38
CA GLN A 223 -16.95 18.67 20.46
C GLN A 223 -15.60 18.93 19.77
N LEU A 224 -15.55 19.80 18.75
CA LEU A 224 -14.30 20.18 18.07
C LEU A 224 -13.50 21.22 18.85
N LYS A 225 -14.15 22.07 19.66
CA LYS A 225 -13.45 22.93 20.63
C LYS A 225 -12.67 22.12 21.67
N GLU A 226 -13.08 20.88 21.96
CA GLU A 226 -12.33 19.97 22.83
C GLU A 226 -11.24 19.17 22.09
N ARG A 227 -11.31 19.02 20.75
CA ARG A 227 -10.25 18.36 19.95
C ARG A 227 -9.16 19.29 19.42
N HIS A 228 -9.45 20.58 19.24
CA HIS A 228 -8.53 21.58 18.65
C HIS A 228 -7.90 22.55 19.66
N GLN A 229 -7.90 22.24 20.96
CA GLN A 229 -6.83 22.74 21.82
C GLN A 229 -5.56 21.95 21.51
N GLU A 230 -4.93 22.28 20.38
CA GLU A 230 -3.51 22.06 20.20
C GLU A 230 -2.81 22.80 21.33
N ARG A 231 -2.40 22.03 22.34
CA ARG A 231 -1.45 22.50 23.33
C ARG A 231 -0.14 22.75 22.60
N SER A 232 0.08 23.99 22.20
CA SER A 232 1.41 24.55 22.05
C SER A 232 2.18 24.24 23.33
N TYR A 233 3.08 23.28 23.28
CA TYR A 233 4.09 23.14 24.31
C TYR A 233 5.00 24.37 24.20
N GLU A 234 4.71 25.40 24.99
CA GLU A 234 5.73 26.38 25.34
C GLU A 234 6.89 25.62 25.98
N LEU A 235 8.10 25.81 25.46
CA LEU A 235 9.30 25.32 26.11
C LEU A 235 9.30 25.86 27.56
N PRO A 236 9.60 25.03 28.57
CA PRO A 236 9.73 25.50 29.94
C PRO A 236 10.74 26.66 30.02
N GLU A 237 10.33 27.76 30.64
CA GLU A 237 11.04 29.04 30.84
C GLU A 237 12.44 28.95 31.48
N TYR A 238 12.91 27.74 31.83
CA TYR A 238 14.24 27.51 32.41
C TYR A 238 15.30 27.03 31.39
N LEU A 239 14.90 26.66 30.16
CA LEU A 239 15.84 26.27 29.09
C LEU A 239 16.54 27.48 28.43
N THR A 240 16.06 28.69 28.69
CA THR A 240 16.72 29.97 28.35
C THR A 240 17.81 30.37 29.35
N VAL A 241 17.88 29.73 30.53
CA VAL A 241 18.76 30.15 31.64
C VAL A 241 20.21 29.65 31.46
N MET A 242 20.52 28.85 30.43
CA MET A 242 21.90 28.40 30.17
C MET A 242 22.70 29.29 29.21
N ASP A 243 22.06 30.27 28.56
CA ASP A 243 22.78 31.23 27.71
C ASP A 243 23.34 32.43 28.52
N ASP A 244 22.94 32.60 29.78
CA ASP A 244 23.31 33.76 30.63
C ASP A 244 24.49 33.50 31.61
N ILE A 245 25.28 32.44 31.42
CA ILE A 245 26.55 32.27 32.16
C ILE A 245 27.73 32.63 31.25
N GLU A 246 27.75 33.87 30.77
CA GLU A 246 28.99 34.56 30.42
C GLU A 246 29.66 35.05 31.71
N VAL A 247 30.93 34.70 31.84
CA VAL A 247 31.77 35.01 32.99
C VAL A 247 31.90 36.52 33.15
N ALA A 248 31.46 37.03 34.28
CA ALA A 248 31.81 38.36 34.79
C ALA A 248 33.34 38.52 34.86
N GLU A 249 33.94 39.14 33.83
CA GLU A 249 35.27 39.73 33.94
C GLU A 249 35.13 41.19 34.38
N THR A 250 35.60 41.46 35.60
CA THR A 250 35.84 42.79 36.16
C THR A 250 36.82 43.57 35.28
N PHE A 251 36.33 44.51 34.47
CA PHE A 251 37.14 45.57 33.88
C PHE A 251 37.10 46.81 34.78
N SER A 252 38.25 47.13 35.36
CA SER A 252 38.54 48.40 36.01
C SER A 252 38.47 49.56 35.02
N ARG A 253 37.75 50.61 35.42
CA ARG A 253 37.59 51.91 34.76
C ARG A 253 38.91 52.58 34.39
N THR A 254 38.95 53.23 33.23
CA THR A 254 39.59 54.54 33.04
C THR A 254 38.58 55.49 32.36
N PRO A 255 38.56 56.79 32.73
CA PRO A 255 37.47 57.70 32.40
C PRO A 255 37.70 58.43 31.07
N GLY A 256 36.66 58.56 30.25
CA GLY A 256 36.68 59.46 29.10
C GLY A 256 35.56 59.24 28.10
N SER A 257 34.58 60.15 28.15
CA SER A 257 33.65 60.52 27.06
C SER A 257 32.27 59.82 26.98
N PRO A 258 31.21 60.55 26.57
CA PRO A 258 29.87 60.41 27.14
C PRO A 258 28.88 59.61 26.28
N MET A 259 27.91 58.98 26.94
CA MET A 259 26.72 58.36 26.36
C MET A 259 25.69 59.41 25.88
N PRO A 260 24.87 59.09 24.87
CA PRO A 260 23.54 59.66 24.70
C PRO A 260 22.42 58.73 25.20
N ASP A 261 21.41 59.37 25.78
CA ASP A 261 20.21 58.86 26.46
C ASP A 261 19.30 57.92 25.67
N PHE A 262 18.73 56.94 26.39
CA PHE A 262 17.48 56.25 26.03
C PHE A 262 16.27 57.03 26.59
N LYS A 263 15.28 57.33 25.73
CA LYS A 263 13.92 57.71 26.15
C LYS A 263 12.85 56.79 25.55
N ASP A 264 12.31 55.96 26.44
CA ASP A 264 10.90 55.59 26.69
C ASP A 264 9.87 55.60 25.53
N PRO A 265 9.27 54.44 25.17
CA PRO A 265 8.18 54.34 24.20
C PRO A 265 6.78 54.32 24.89
N MET A 266 6.25 55.50 25.18
CA MET A 266 4.81 55.68 25.43
C MET A 266 4.21 56.66 24.40
N ARG A 267 3.73 56.16 23.25
CA ARG A 267 2.58 56.72 22.49
C ARG A 267 2.36 56.00 21.16
N LYS A 268 1.27 55.24 21.08
CA LYS A 268 0.15 55.37 20.11
C LYS A 268 -0.54 54.02 19.90
N ARG A 269 -1.49 53.72 20.79
CA ARG A 269 -2.75 53.09 20.36
C ARG A 269 -3.56 54.15 19.63
N ARG A 270 -3.90 53.91 18.36
CA ARG A 270 -5.25 54.16 17.80
C ARG A 270 -5.35 53.65 16.37
N ALA A 271 -6.41 52.87 16.16
CA ALA A 271 -7.08 52.49 14.91
C ALA A 271 -6.42 51.40 14.03
N SER A 272 -6.96 50.17 14.10
CA SER A 272 -7.71 49.58 12.97
C SER A 272 -8.37 48.26 13.38
N THR A 273 -9.68 48.20 13.20
CA THR A 273 -10.49 46.99 13.09
C THR A 273 -10.14 46.27 11.79
N ALA A 274 -9.62 45.04 11.86
CA ALA A 274 -9.50 44.10 10.75
C ALA A 274 -9.79 42.67 11.28
N THR A 275 -10.39 41.87 10.42
CA THR A 275 -11.17 40.67 10.66
C THR A 275 -10.34 39.41 10.88
N TYR A 276 -10.92 38.44 11.60
CA TYR A 276 -10.42 37.12 12.00
C TYR A 276 -9.78 36.23 10.91
N GLU A 277 -9.85 36.60 9.62
CA GLU A 277 -9.25 35.85 8.50
C GLU A 277 -7.76 36.18 8.30
N ASP A 278 -7.31 37.38 8.63
CA ASP A 278 -5.89 37.76 8.50
C ASP A 278 -5.00 37.10 9.57
N ASP A 279 -5.56 36.78 10.73
CA ASP A 279 -4.81 36.12 11.82
C ASP A 279 -4.56 34.64 11.54
N LEU A 280 -5.48 33.93 10.87
CA LEU A 280 -5.29 32.54 10.42
C LEU A 280 -4.29 32.44 9.26
N TYR A 281 -4.31 33.41 8.34
CA TYR A 281 -3.35 33.50 7.25
C TYR A 281 -1.93 33.86 7.74
N ASN A 282 -1.81 34.67 8.80
CA ASN A 282 -0.52 35.01 9.40
C ASN A 282 0.00 33.94 10.38
N MET A 283 -0.87 33.16 11.06
CA MET A 283 -0.45 32.02 11.89
C MET A 283 0.12 30.86 11.06
N MET A 284 -0.35 30.66 9.82
CA MET A 284 0.23 29.69 8.88
C MET A 284 1.53 30.18 8.22
N LYS A 285 1.94 31.43 8.47
CA LYS A 285 3.10 32.07 7.84
C LYS A 285 4.35 32.11 8.75
N THR A 286 4.34 31.44 9.89
CA THR A 286 5.57 31.11 10.63
C THR A 286 6.35 30.05 9.84
N THR A 287 7.02 30.50 8.79
CA THR A 287 8.03 29.75 8.05
C THR A 287 9.08 29.24 9.03
N VAL A 288 9.04 27.94 9.31
CA VAL A 288 10.19 27.23 9.88
C VAL A 288 11.21 27.11 8.74
N GLU A 289 12.16 28.05 8.69
CA GLU A 289 13.35 27.92 7.85
C GLU A 289 14.26 26.84 8.47
N THR A 290 14.00 25.57 8.14
CA THR A 290 14.97 24.51 8.45
C THR A 290 16.14 24.60 7.47
N SER A 291 17.33 24.94 8.00
CA SER A 291 18.59 24.80 7.28
C SER A 291 18.80 23.35 6.83
N ASN A 292 19.53 23.17 5.73
CA ASN A 292 19.70 21.92 4.95
C ASN A 292 20.18 20.67 5.72
N SER A 293 20.45 20.74 7.02
CA SER A 293 21.16 19.72 7.78
C SER A 293 20.30 18.63 8.44
N ASN A 294 18.98 18.82 8.65
CA ASN A 294 18.18 17.84 9.42
C ASN A 294 16.97 17.30 8.65
N LEU A 295 17.21 16.57 7.56
CA LEU A 295 16.21 15.67 6.97
C LEU A 295 16.08 14.40 7.83
N ASN A 296 15.49 14.54 9.02
CA ASN A 296 15.33 13.46 10.00
C ASN A 296 14.43 12.31 9.53
N PHE A 297 13.78 12.43 8.37
CA PHE A 297 12.95 11.37 7.79
C PHE A 297 13.74 10.35 6.95
N VAL A 298 15.01 10.63 6.60
CA VAL A 298 15.84 9.69 5.86
C VAL A 298 16.42 8.65 6.81
N GLU A 299 16.33 7.38 6.42
CA GLU A 299 16.84 6.27 7.23
C GLU A 299 18.35 6.41 7.48
N LYS A 300 18.80 6.10 8.70
CA LYS A 300 20.23 6.17 9.07
C LYS A 300 21.06 5.26 8.15
N GLY A 301 21.98 5.86 7.41
CA GLY A 301 22.87 5.16 6.47
C GLY A 301 22.45 5.26 5.00
N ASP A 302 21.28 5.83 4.69
CA ASP A 302 20.85 6.08 3.31
C ASP A 302 21.21 7.53 2.91
N GLU A 303 22.24 7.68 2.08
CA GLU A 303 22.78 8.99 1.69
C GLU A 303 21.95 9.65 0.58
N ILE A 304 21.61 10.93 0.75
CA ILE A 304 20.86 11.71 -0.24
C ILE A 304 21.77 12.10 -1.41
N LYS A 305 21.36 11.75 -2.63
CA LYS A 305 22.07 12.13 -3.86
C LYS A 305 21.50 13.36 -4.53
N SER A 306 20.18 13.51 -4.53
CA SER A 306 19.50 14.62 -5.21
C SER A 306 18.08 14.85 -4.67
N LYS A 307 17.57 16.08 -4.84
CA LYS A 307 16.25 16.53 -4.40
C LYS A 307 15.59 17.31 -5.53
N PHE A 308 14.29 17.11 -5.75
CA PHE A 308 13.54 17.79 -6.79
C PHE A 308 12.15 18.17 -6.28
N ASN A 309 11.64 19.34 -6.70
CA ASN A 309 10.22 19.64 -6.53
C ASN A 309 9.39 18.71 -7.41
N CYS A 310 8.29 18.20 -6.88
CA CYS A 310 7.41 17.31 -7.60
C CYS A 310 5.95 17.47 -7.17
N ASN A 311 5.04 16.96 -8.00
CA ASN A 311 3.65 16.77 -7.64
C ASN A 311 3.32 15.28 -7.71
N LEU A 312 2.85 14.71 -6.60
CA LEU A 312 2.28 13.36 -6.61
C LEU A 312 0.86 13.45 -7.18
N VAL A 313 0.57 12.68 -8.22
CA VAL A 313 -0.76 12.64 -8.83
C VAL A 313 -1.60 11.58 -8.12
N VAL A 314 -2.78 11.97 -7.65
CA VAL A 314 -3.75 11.08 -7.01
C VAL A 314 -5.14 11.38 -7.57
N GLY A 315 -5.59 10.56 -8.52
CA GLY A 315 -6.88 10.75 -9.16
C GLY A 315 -6.87 11.97 -10.07
N MET A 316 -7.63 13.01 -9.70
CA MET A 316 -7.61 14.32 -10.38
C MET A 316 -6.67 15.34 -9.71
N ASN A 317 -6.18 15.03 -8.50
CA ASN A 317 -5.46 15.97 -7.66
C ASN A 317 -3.94 15.90 -7.83
N LYS A 318 -3.29 17.05 -7.67
CA LYS A 318 -1.83 17.20 -7.61
C LYS A 318 -1.43 17.58 -6.20
N LEU A 319 -0.70 16.69 -5.52
CA LEU A 319 -0.22 16.94 -4.17
C LEU A 319 1.23 17.43 -4.25
N PRO A 320 1.53 18.71 -3.93
CA PRO A 320 2.88 19.24 -3.99
C PRO A 320 3.78 18.59 -2.95
N GLY A 321 5.03 18.35 -3.33
CA GLY A 321 6.00 17.69 -2.50
C GLY A 321 7.42 17.75 -3.05
N ILE A 322 8.29 16.97 -2.42
CA ILE A 322 9.69 16.83 -2.79
C ILE A 322 10.00 15.36 -3.05
N PHE A 323 10.67 15.12 -4.16
CA PHE A 323 11.20 13.84 -4.57
C PHE A 323 12.68 13.77 -4.22
N VAL A 324 13.05 12.85 -3.32
CA VAL A 324 14.42 12.67 -2.85
C VAL A 324 14.95 11.33 -3.32
N VAL A 325 16.06 11.36 -4.05
CA VAL A 325 16.74 10.15 -4.53
C VAL A 325 17.95 9.91 -3.64
N CYS A 326 17.98 8.78 -2.95
CA CYS A 326 19.08 8.35 -2.10
C CYS A 326 19.89 7.21 -2.74
N LEU A 327 20.86 6.66 -2.02
CA LEU A 327 21.70 5.56 -2.48
C LEU A 327 20.92 4.25 -2.60
N GLN A 328 20.06 3.95 -1.62
CA GLN A 328 19.34 2.67 -1.51
C GLN A 328 17.82 2.81 -1.62
N SER A 329 17.29 4.03 -1.53
CA SER A 329 15.84 4.27 -1.54
C SER A 329 15.47 5.57 -2.27
N ILE A 330 14.18 5.69 -2.58
CA ILE A 330 13.54 6.92 -3.05
C ILE A 330 12.55 7.37 -1.97
N TYR A 331 12.47 8.68 -1.70
CA TYR A 331 11.47 9.24 -0.80
C TYR A 331 10.57 10.23 -1.54
N ILE A 332 9.27 10.16 -1.28
CA ILE A 332 8.27 11.12 -1.73
C ILE A 332 7.74 11.81 -0.49
N VAL A 333 7.97 13.12 -0.38
CA VAL A 333 7.62 13.90 0.80
C VAL A 333 6.59 14.96 0.42
N GLN A 334 5.34 14.70 0.74
CA GLN A 334 4.22 15.61 0.48
C GLN A 334 4.24 16.78 1.47
N GLY A 335 3.69 17.92 1.08
CA GLY A 335 3.54 19.09 1.96
C GLY A 335 4.84 19.88 2.15
N LEU A 336 5.91 19.57 1.41
CA LEU A 336 7.15 20.35 1.37
C LEU A 336 7.38 20.92 -0.04
N GLU A 337 8.05 22.07 -0.11
CA GLU A 337 8.55 22.67 -1.34
C GLU A 337 10.00 23.11 -1.16
N LEU A 338 10.84 22.86 -2.16
CA LEU A 338 12.23 23.30 -2.22
C LEU A 338 12.32 24.69 -2.88
N ARG A 339 12.75 25.71 -2.13
CA ARG A 339 12.99 27.08 -2.61
C ARG A 339 14.42 27.50 -2.32
N ARG A 340 15.21 27.79 -3.36
CA ARG A 340 16.63 28.23 -3.22
C ARG A 340 17.40 27.35 -2.23
N GLU A 341 17.26 26.03 -2.37
CA GLU A 341 17.85 24.99 -1.52
C GLU A 341 17.31 24.90 -0.08
N VAL A 342 16.32 25.70 0.31
CA VAL A 342 15.64 25.64 1.61
C VAL A 342 14.30 24.92 1.48
N LEU A 343 13.95 24.13 2.50
CA LEU A 343 12.68 23.42 2.57
C LEU A 343 11.62 24.30 3.24
N VAL A 344 10.47 24.45 2.58
CA VAL A 344 9.34 25.22 3.07
C VAL A 344 8.14 24.28 3.23
N ALA A 345 7.55 24.24 4.42
CA ALA A 345 6.32 23.49 4.66
C ALA A 345 5.10 24.22 4.08
N LYS A 346 4.27 23.49 3.35
CA LYS A 346 2.99 23.93 2.75
C LYS A 346 1.77 23.18 3.28
N GLY A 347 1.93 22.38 4.32
CA GLY A 347 0.86 21.59 4.92
C GLY A 347 1.40 20.44 5.76
N ILE A 348 0.55 19.43 5.98
CA ILE A 348 0.92 18.22 6.71
C ILE A 348 1.97 17.45 5.91
N VAL A 349 3.14 17.25 6.52
CA VAL A 349 4.24 16.52 5.90
C VAL A 349 3.98 15.02 6.00
N LYS A 350 3.79 14.37 4.85
CA LYS A 350 3.68 12.90 4.74
C LYS A 350 4.87 12.38 3.95
N THR A 351 5.60 11.43 4.52
CA THR A 351 6.78 10.83 3.89
C THR A 351 6.49 9.38 3.52
N GLU A 352 6.73 9.05 2.25
CA GLU A 352 6.69 7.68 1.73
C GLU A 352 8.09 7.28 1.28
N ARG A 353 8.59 6.15 1.78
CA ARG A 353 9.88 5.56 1.38
C ARG A 353 9.64 4.37 0.48
N ILE A 354 10.39 4.31 -0.62
CA ILE A 354 10.40 3.20 -1.57
C ILE A 354 11.83 2.64 -1.63
N PRO A 355 12.10 1.49 -0.97
CA PRO A 355 13.39 0.80 -1.07
C PRO A 355 13.70 0.37 -2.50
N SER A 356 14.96 0.40 -2.90
CA SER A 356 15.41 -0.06 -4.23
C SER A 356 15.05 -1.52 -4.52
N GLU A 357 15.02 -2.36 -3.48
CA GLU A 357 14.65 -3.78 -3.56
C GLU A 357 13.17 -3.97 -3.94
N ASP A 358 12.32 -3.04 -3.53
CA ASP A 358 10.88 -3.05 -3.84
C ASP A 358 10.57 -2.50 -5.22
N ILE A 359 11.41 -1.63 -5.79
CA ILE A 359 11.16 -1.08 -7.12
C ILE A 359 11.22 -2.20 -8.16
N GLN A 360 10.10 -2.46 -8.84
CA GLN A 360 10.01 -3.39 -9.97
C GLN A 360 10.29 -2.70 -11.30
N ASN A 361 9.76 -1.48 -11.49
CA ASN A 361 9.91 -0.74 -12.73
C ASN A 361 9.79 0.77 -12.45
N ILE A 362 10.46 1.57 -13.26
CA ILE A 362 10.30 3.02 -13.30
C ILE A 362 10.05 3.38 -14.76
N ALA A 363 8.93 4.03 -15.06
CA ALA A 363 8.55 4.33 -16.43
C ALA A 363 8.38 5.83 -16.64
N SER A 364 8.90 6.32 -17.77
CA SER A 364 8.59 7.67 -18.26
C SER A 364 7.09 7.75 -18.57
N ARG A 365 6.47 8.88 -18.23
CA ARG A 365 5.05 9.15 -18.47
C ARG A 365 4.84 10.53 -19.03
N ARG A 366 3.73 10.64 -19.77
CA ARG A 366 3.15 11.93 -20.12
C ARG A 366 2.22 12.38 -19.01
N PHE A 367 2.15 13.69 -18.83
CA PHE A 367 1.15 14.34 -18.03
C PHE A 367 0.67 15.57 -18.79
N MET A 368 -0.64 15.67 -19.04
CA MET A 368 -1.22 16.64 -19.99
C MET A 368 -0.45 16.67 -21.32
N LEU A 369 -0.27 15.50 -21.94
CA LEU A 369 0.44 15.30 -23.21
C LEU A 369 1.94 15.73 -23.23
N ARG A 370 2.54 16.08 -22.08
CA ARG A 370 3.96 16.45 -21.96
C ARG A 370 4.77 15.37 -21.24
N ASN A 371 5.97 15.04 -21.74
CA ASN A 371 6.89 14.08 -21.09
C ASN A 371 7.59 14.68 -19.87
N ILE A 372 6.85 14.82 -18.77
CA ILE A 372 7.29 15.47 -17.53
C ILE A 372 7.01 14.64 -16.28
N ALA A 373 6.68 13.35 -16.43
CA ALA A 373 6.27 12.50 -15.32
C ALA A 373 7.00 11.16 -15.29
N VAL A 374 7.08 10.58 -14.10
CA VAL A 374 7.63 9.25 -13.83
C VAL A 374 6.62 8.44 -13.04
N GLU A 375 6.44 7.17 -13.42
CA GLU A 375 5.66 6.21 -12.66
C GLU A 375 6.56 5.12 -12.08
N ILE A 376 6.51 4.94 -10.75
CA ILE A 376 7.29 3.92 -10.04
C ILE A 376 6.36 2.78 -9.65
N PHE A 377 6.72 1.55 -10.03
CA PHE A 377 6.00 0.31 -9.71
C PHE A 377 6.76 -0.49 -8.66
N THR A 378 6.07 -0.99 -7.64
CA THR A 378 6.67 -1.75 -6.53
C THR A 378 6.33 -3.24 -6.57
N SER A 379 7.07 -4.03 -5.81
CA SER A 379 6.90 -5.48 -5.57
C SER A 379 5.55 -5.84 -4.95
N THR A 380 4.89 -4.87 -4.32
CA THR A 380 3.64 -5.01 -3.57
C THR A 380 2.39 -4.68 -4.40
N GLY A 381 2.54 -4.48 -5.71
CA GLY A 381 1.45 -4.09 -6.61
C GLY A 381 1.06 -2.61 -6.52
N ARG A 382 1.78 -1.79 -5.74
CA ARG A 382 1.51 -0.34 -5.66
C ARG A 382 2.31 0.39 -6.73
N ASN A 383 1.77 1.51 -7.19
CA ASN A 383 2.51 2.43 -8.04
C ASN A 383 2.19 3.88 -7.71
N LYS A 384 3.07 4.78 -8.18
CA LYS A 384 3.00 6.21 -7.91
C LYS A 384 3.37 6.99 -9.17
N LEU A 385 2.49 7.87 -9.61
CA LEU A 385 2.77 8.83 -10.68
C LEU A 385 3.23 10.16 -10.08
N ILE A 386 4.44 10.58 -10.45
CA ILE A 386 5.07 11.81 -9.99
C ILE A 386 5.34 12.73 -11.18
N VAL A 387 4.89 13.97 -11.10
CA VAL A 387 5.04 15.00 -12.13
C VAL A 387 6.10 16.02 -11.71
N PHE A 388 6.94 16.44 -12.65
CA PHE A 388 8.02 17.39 -12.47
C PHE A 388 7.85 18.55 -13.46
N GLU A 389 7.32 19.68 -12.99
CA GLU A 389 7.15 20.87 -13.85
C GLU A 389 8.50 21.43 -14.34
N GLU A 390 9.56 21.24 -13.55
CA GLU A 390 10.94 21.63 -13.88
C GLU A 390 11.92 20.50 -13.55
N GLY A 391 13.07 20.48 -14.23
CA GLY A 391 14.17 19.56 -13.88
C GLY A 391 13.95 18.08 -14.22
N TYR A 392 12.95 17.74 -15.04
CA TYR A 392 12.64 16.36 -15.43
C TYR A 392 13.85 15.58 -15.96
N GLU A 393 14.67 16.18 -16.83
CA GLU A 393 15.88 15.52 -17.37
C GLU A 393 16.90 15.17 -16.27
N ALA A 394 17.05 16.04 -15.27
CA ALA A 394 17.91 15.82 -14.12
C ALA A 394 17.38 14.69 -13.23
N VAL A 395 16.06 14.59 -13.06
CA VAL A 395 15.40 13.47 -12.36
C VAL A 395 15.69 12.14 -13.07
N ILE A 396 15.51 12.09 -14.39
CA ILE A 396 15.77 10.89 -15.20
C ILE A 396 17.24 10.46 -15.11
N LYS A 397 18.18 11.42 -15.02
CA LYS A 397 19.60 11.16 -14.77
C LYS A 397 19.84 10.64 -13.34
N ALA A 398 19.20 11.23 -12.33
CA ALA A 398 19.31 10.83 -10.94
C ALA A 398 18.77 9.41 -10.67
N LEU A 399 17.74 8.99 -11.41
CA LEU A 399 17.16 7.65 -11.33
C LEU A 399 17.98 6.58 -12.07
N SER A 400 19.04 6.95 -12.78
CA SER A 400 19.90 6.00 -13.50
C SER A 400 20.46 4.85 -12.66
N PRO A 401 20.84 5.00 -11.37
CA PRO A 401 21.36 3.90 -10.56
C PRO A 401 20.29 2.84 -10.23
N PHE A 402 19.01 3.22 -10.23
CA PHE A 402 17.88 2.30 -10.03
C PHE A 402 17.52 1.56 -11.32
N ARG A 403 18.19 1.86 -12.44
CA ARG A 403 18.12 1.09 -13.68
C ARG A 403 19.06 -0.11 -13.55
N GLN A 404 18.56 -1.30 -13.25
CA GLN A 404 19.41 -2.48 -13.26
C GLN A 404 19.95 -2.76 -14.67
N LYS A 405 21.24 -3.16 -14.73
CA LYS A 405 22.03 -3.45 -15.94
C LYS A 405 21.43 -4.61 -16.74
N GLU A 406 21.43 -4.48 -18.07
CA GLU A 406 21.34 -5.63 -18.98
C GLU A 406 22.46 -6.64 -18.61
N VAL A 407 22.09 -7.87 -18.30
CA VAL A 407 23.03 -8.99 -18.26
C VAL A 407 22.85 -9.76 -19.57
N ASP A 408 23.96 -9.96 -20.29
CA ASP A 408 24.03 -10.61 -21.59
C ASP A 408 23.26 -11.95 -21.65
N MET A 409 22.46 -12.09 -22.71
CA MET A 409 21.62 -13.25 -23.04
C MET A 409 22.45 -14.46 -23.51
N THR A 410 23.40 -14.95 -22.71
CA THR A 410 24.14 -16.19 -23.02
C THR A 410 24.07 -17.26 -21.94
N SER A 411 23.40 -17.00 -20.80
CA SER A 411 23.13 -18.03 -19.79
C SER A 411 21.63 -18.34 -19.75
N GLY A 412 21.26 -19.49 -20.32
CA GLY A 412 19.89 -19.99 -20.32
C GLY A 412 19.45 -20.41 -18.92
N ILE A 413 18.92 -19.46 -18.14
CA ILE A 413 18.05 -19.71 -16.99
C ILE A 413 17.02 -18.56 -16.95
N HIS A 414 15.74 -18.92 -17.03
CA HIS A 414 14.63 -17.97 -16.97
C HIS A 414 14.52 -17.32 -15.58
N GLU A 415 15.01 -16.10 -15.44
CA GLU A 415 14.63 -15.14 -14.40
C GLU A 415 14.05 -13.88 -15.08
N GLU A 416 12.78 -13.57 -14.84
CA GLU A 416 12.20 -12.29 -15.27
C GLU A 416 12.80 -11.16 -14.42
N LYS A 417 13.79 -10.46 -14.98
CA LYS A 417 14.45 -9.31 -14.34
C LYS A 417 13.81 -7.99 -14.77
N LYS A 418 13.49 -7.20 -13.74
CA LYS A 418 12.99 -5.82 -13.69
C LYS A 418 13.62 -4.94 -14.78
N ARG A 419 12.81 -4.49 -15.75
CA ARG A 419 13.24 -3.63 -16.87
C ARG A 419 12.73 -2.21 -16.66
N LEU A 420 13.60 -1.21 -16.80
CA LEU A 420 13.16 0.11 -17.22
C LEU A 420 12.61 -0.01 -18.63
N VAL A 421 11.41 0.50 -18.89
CA VAL A 421 10.92 0.67 -20.26
C VAL A 421 11.06 2.14 -20.63
N PRO A 422 12.11 2.54 -21.38
CA PRO A 422 12.07 3.79 -22.11
C PRO A 422 10.87 3.75 -23.07
N LEU A 423 10.12 4.85 -23.19
CA LEU A 423 9.14 5.06 -24.26
C LEU A 423 9.90 5.20 -25.60
N LYS A 424 10.52 4.12 -26.09
CA LYS A 424 11.01 4.07 -27.47
C LYS A 424 9.86 3.58 -28.34
N ILE A 425 9.56 4.34 -29.40
CA ILE A 425 8.69 3.93 -30.50
C ILE A 425 9.28 2.64 -31.08
N PHE A 426 8.47 1.58 -31.19
CA PHE A 426 8.94 0.27 -31.63
C PHE A 426 9.28 0.30 -33.13
N ASN A 427 10.55 0.10 -33.46
CA ASN A 427 10.98 -0.24 -34.83
C ASN A 427 11.19 -1.76 -35.01
N GLN A 428 11.04 -2.55 -33.94
CA GLN A 428 11.15 -4.03 -33.93
C GLN A 428 9.94 -4.65 -33.24
N VAL A 429 9.61 -5.90 -33.60
CA VAL A 429 8.52 -6.67 -32.98
C VAL A 429 8.82 -6.87 -31.50
N ASP A 430 7.98 -6.27 -30.66
CA ASP A 430 8.08 -6.37 -29.21
C ASP A 430 7.88 -7.83 -28.73
N PRO A 431 8.74 -8.37 -27.85
CA PRO A 431 8.61 -9.75 -27.37
C PRO A 431 7.23 -10.09 -26.78
N MET A 432 6.54 -9.12 -26.17
CA MET A 432 5.19 -9.33 -25.64
C MET A 432 4.16 -9.52 -26.75
N THR A 433 4.31 -8.79 -27.86
CA THR A 433 3.48 -8.96 -29.05
C THR A 433 3.63 -10.36 -29.62
N GLN A 434 4.86 -10.87 -29.70
CA GLN A 434 5.08 -12.24 -30.17
C GLN A 434 4.48 -13.29 -29.22
N LYS A 435 4.62 -13.10 -27.89
CA LYS A 435 3.96 -13.96 -26.90
C LYS A 435 2.44 -13.98 -27.07
N TRP A 436 1.82 -12.83 -27.34
CA TRP A 436 0.38 -12.73 -27.60
C TRP A 436 -0.02 -13.43 -28.89
N VAL A 437 0.70 -13.15 -29.99
CA VAL A 437 0.50 -13.78 -31.30
C VAL A 437 0.58 -15.30 -31.22
N ASP A 438 1.53 -15.83 -30.45
CA ASP A 438 1.68 -17.27 -30.22
C ASP A 438 0.70 -17.86 -29.19
N GLY A 439 -0.21 -17.06 -28.63
CA GLY A 439 -1.22 -17.51 -27.67
C GLY A 439 -0.72 -17.75 -26.25
N LYS A 440 0.52 -17.32 -25.91
CA LYS A 440 1.15 -17.52 -24.59
C LYS A 440 0.66 -16.54 -23.52
N ILE A 441 0.08 -15.42 -23.93
CA ILE A 441 -0.60 -14.47 -23.05
C ILE A 441 -1.99 -14.16 -23.61
N SER A 442 -2.89 -13.75 -22.73
CA SER A 442 -4.28 -13.46 -23.04
C SER A 442 -4.47 -12.13 -23.77
N ASN A 443 -5.63 -11.92 -24.37
CA ASN A 443 -6.03 -10.64 -24.95
C ASN A 443 -6.07 -9.55 -23.88
N PHE A 444 -6.68 -9.80 -22.72
CA PHE A 444 -6.75 -8.86 -21.61
C PHE A 444 -5.36 -8.43 -21.13
N HIS A 445 -4.47 -9.38 -20.86
CA HIS A 445 -3.10 -9.09 -20.44
C HIS A 445 -2.38 -8.25 -21.51
N TYR A 446 -2.52 -8.61 -22.78
CA TYR A 446 -1.89 -7.86 -23.86
C TYR A 446 -2.42 -6.43 -24.00
N LEU A 447 -3.73 -6.23 -23.86
CA LEU A 447 -4.35 -4.90 -23.87
C LEU A 447 -3.90 -4.04 -22.67
N MET A 448 -3.81 -4.62 -21.47
CA MET A 448 -3.28 -3.91 -20.29
C MET A 448 -1.80 -3.54 -20.47
N TYR A 449 -1.03 -4.41 -21.12
CA TYR A 449 0.34 -4.13 -21.51
C TYR A 449 0.44 -2.95 -22.49
N LEU A 450 -0.36 -2.96 -23.56
CA LEU A 450 -0.39 -1.87 -24.56
C LEU A 450 -0.80 -0.54 -23.93
N ASN A 451 -1.85 -0.54 -23.08
CA ASN A 451 -2.25 0.63 -22.32
C ASN A 451 -1.08 1.22 -21.50
N THR A 452 -0.38 0.36 -20.74
CA THR A 452 0.78 0.76 -19.94
C THR A 452 1.90 1.35 -20.80
N LYS A 453 2.17 0.76 -21.97
CA LYS A 453 3.18 1.25 -22.92
C LYS A 453 2.77 2.56 -23.58
N ALA A 454 1.48 2.75 -23.81
CA ALA A 454 0.93 3.97 -24.37
C ALA A 454 0.81 5.12 -23.36
N GLY A 455 1.33 4.93 -22.14
CA GLY A 455 1.35 5.93 -21.07
C GLY A 455 0.08 5.98 -20.22
N ARG A 456 -0.86 5.05 -20.40
CA ARG A 456 -2.10 4.99 -19.61
C ARG A 456 -1.83 4.48 -18.20
N THR A 457 -2.53 5.07 -17.23
CA THR A 457 -2.35 4.75 -15.80
C THR A 457 -3.65 4.90 -15.03
N PHE A 458 -3.77 4.15 -13.93
CA PHE A 458 -4.86 4.28 -12.96
C PHE A 458 -4.66 5.45 -11.98
N ASN A 459 -3.45 6.00 -11.86
CA ASN A 459 -3.15 7.13 -10.97
C ASN A 459 -3.74 8.46 -11.48
N ASP A 460 -3.99 8.57 -12.78
CA ASP A 460 -4.48 9.78 -13.45
C ASP A 460 -5.74 9.45 -14.27
N VAL A 461 -6.89 9.91 -13.78
CA VAL A 461 -8.21 9.63 -14.36
C VAL A 461 -8.34 10.20 -15.78
N THR A 462 -7.55 11.21 -16.13
CA THR A 462 -7.58 11.88 -17.44
C THR A 462 -6.94 11.05 -18.56
N GLN A 463 -6.12 10.06 -18.20
CA GLN A 463 -5.44 9.13 -19.11
C GLN A 463 -5.61 7.68 -18.67
N TYR A 464 -6.83 7.34 -18.27
CA TYR A 464 -7.22 6.01 -17.84
C TYR A 464 -7.02 4.94 -18.94
N PRO A 465 -6.76 3.67 -18.59
CA PRO A 465 -6.69 2.59 -19.57
C PRO A 465 -8.01 2.42 -20.34
N VAL A 466 -7.90 2.07 -21.63
CA VAL A 466 -9.02 1.89 -22.57
C VAL A 466 -9.11 0.44 -23.02
N MET A 467 -10.34 -0.07 -23.13
CA MET A 467 -10.68 -1.42 -23.58
C MET A 467 -11.80 -1.37 -24.64
N PRO A 468 -11.86 -2.33 -25.58
CA PRO A 468 -12.92 -2.35 -26.59
C PRO A 468 -14.27 -2.75 -25.99
N TRP A 469 -15.34 -2.18 -26.51
CA TRP A 469 -16.62 -2.91 -26.53
C TRP A 469 -16.47 -4.20 -27.34
N VAL A 470 -16.88 -5.32 -26.74
CA VAL A 470 -16.77 -6.65 -27.36
C VAL A 470 -18.14 -7.20 -27.75
N ILE A 471 -19.07 -7.22 -26.79
CA ILE A 471 -20.44 -7.71 -26.99
C ILE A 471 -21.29 -6.58 -27.59
N SER A 472 -22.19 -6.92 -28.52
CA SER A 472 -23.15 -6.00 -29.14
C SER A 472 -24.61 -6.32 -28.79
N ASP A 473 -24.87 -7.42 -28.08
CA ASP A 473 -26.20 -7.83 -27.64
C ASP A 473 -26.37 -7.72 -26.11
N TYR A 474 -27.14 -6.72 -25.70
CA TYR A 474 -27.50 -6.46 -24.31
C TYR A 474 -29.00 -6.66 -24.03
N SER A 475 -29.74 -7.28 -24.96
CA SER A 475 -31.19 -7.40 -24.91
C SER A 475 -31.69 -8.85 -24.82
N SER A 476 -30.91 -9.81 -25.33
CA SER A 476 -31.29 -11.23 -25.33
C SER A 476 -31.34 -11.85 -23.93
N GLN A 477 -32.23 -12.83 -23.77
CA GLN A 477 -32.37 -13.64 -22.55
C GLN A 477 -31.19 -14.58 -22.30
N GLU A 478 -30.53 -15.02 -23.37
CA GLU A 478 -29.33 -15.84 -23.34
C GLU A 478 -28.30 -15.30 -24.32
N LEU A 479 -27.03 -15.57 -24.06
CA LEU A 479 -25.92 -15.11 -24.89
C LEU A 479 -25.04 -16.31 -25.28
N ASP A 480 -25.04 -16.66 -26.56
CA ASP A 480 -24.16 -17.69 -27.10
C ASP A 480 -22.87 -17.07 -27.63
N LEU A 481 -21.77 -17.28 -26.90
CA LEU A 481 -20.44 -16.79 -27.29
C LEU A 481 -19.86 -17.46 -28.54
N LYS A 482 -20.53 -18.48 -29.09
CA LYS A 482 -20.16 -19.06 -30.40
C LYS A 482 -20.79 -18.31 -31.57
N ASN A 483 -21.81 -17.50 -31.33
CA ASN A 483 -22.50 -16.75 -32.37
C ASN A 483 -21.69 -15.50 -32.77
N PRO A 484 -21.19 -15.37 -34.01
CA PRO A 484 -20.43 -14.18 -34.43
C PRO A 484 -21.26 -12.88 -34.42
N HIS A 485 -22.59 -12.95 -34.49
CA HIS A 485 -23.45 -11.78 -34.59
C HIS A 485 -23.60 -10.99 -33.28
N ILE A 486 -23.26 -11.59 -32.14
CA ILE A 486 -23.28 -10.91 -30.84
C ILE A 486 -22.01 -10.09 -30.57
N TYR A 487 -21.04 -10.10 -31.50
CA TYR A 487 -19.79 -9.37 -31.36
C TYR A 487 -19.82 -8.07 -32.15
N ARG A 488 -19.20 -7.04 -31.58
CA ARG A 488 -18.92 -5.79 -32.28
C ARG A 488 -17.87 -6.00 -33.37
N ASP A 489 -18.04 -5.32 -34.50
CA ASP A 489 -16.98 -5.13 -35.50
C ASP A 489 -15.81 -4.31 -34.90
N LEU A 490 -14.72 -5.01 -34.58
CA LEU A 490 -13.50 -4.44 -33.98
C LEU A 490 -12.65 -3.62 -34.98
N SER A 491 -12.93 -3.72 -36.27
CA SER A 491 -12.21 -2.97 -37.30
C SER A 491 -12.63 -1.50 -37.41
N LYS A 492 -13.74 -1.14 -36.74
CA LYS A 492 -14.37 0.19 -36.79
C LYS A 492 -14.42 0.85 -35.41
N PRO A 493 -14.27 2.19 -35.33
CA PRO A 493 -14.56 2.94 -34.11
C PRO A 493 -16.07 2.98 -33.83
N ILE A 494 -16.47 3.32 -32.60
CA ILE A 494 -17.89 3.38 -32.16
C ILE A 494 -18.74 4.19 -33.15
N GLY A 495 -18.25 5.36 -33.55
CA GLY A 495 -18.98 6.28 -34.42
C GLY A 495 -19.20 5.78 -35.85
N ALA A 496 -18.50 4.72 -36.25
CA ALA A 496 -18.61 4.13 -37.58
C ALA A 496 -19.30 2.74 -37.59
N LEU A 497 -19.83 2.29 -36.45
CA LEU A 497 -20.48 0.97 -36.35
C LEU A 497 -21.75 0.88 -37.20
N THR A 498 -22.57 1.93 -37.19
CA THR A 498 -23.80 2.01 -37.98
C THR A 498 -23.57 2.80 -39.27
N PRO A 499 -24.06 2.32 -40.43
CA PRO A 499 -23.82 2.97 -41.72
C PRO A 499 -24.27 4.44 -41.76
N GLU A 500 -25.47 4.73 -41.25
CA GLU A 500 -26.04 6.09 -41.21
C GLU A 500 -25.13 7.05 -40.42
N ARG A 501 -24.61 6.61 -39.27
CA ARG A 501 -23.72 7.45 -38.46
C ARG A 501 -22.35 7.63 -39.10
N ALA A 502 -21.84 6.59 -39.77
CA ALA A 502 -20.58 6.66 -40.51
C ALA A 502 -20.68 7.68 -41.66
N GLU A 503 -21.77 7.67 -42.41
CA GLU A 503 -22.04 8.61 -43.51
C GLU A 503 -22.12 10.05 -42.99
N ASN A 504 -22.94 10.32 -41.97
CA ASN A 504 -23.05 11.64 -41.34
C ASN A 504 -21.69 12.15 -40.80
N THR A 505 -20.86 11.25 -40.29
CA THR A 505 -19.53 11.58 -39.76
C THR A 505 -18.56 11.95 -40.88
N LEU A 506 -18.62 11.22 -42.00
CA LEU A 506 -17.82 11.50 -43.19
C LEU A 506 -18.24 12.81 -43.85
N GLU A 507 -19.54 13.06 -44.04
CA GLU A 507 -20.06 14.30 -44.63
C GLU A 507 -19.60 15.54 -43.84
N ARG A 508 -19.68 15.47 -42.51
CA ARG A 508 -19.20 16.55 -41.63
C ARG A 508 -17.71 16.80 -41.80
N TYR A 509 -16.91 15.74 -41.86
CA TYR A 509 -15.46 15.85 -42.05
C TYR A 509 -15.13 16.48 -43.40
N GLU A 510 -15.73 15.99 -44.49
CA GLU A 510 -15.53 16.50 -45.84
C GLU A 510 -15.89 17.99 -45.98
N ALA A 511 -16.93 18.45 -45.26
CA ALA A 511 -17.33 19.85 -45.25
C ALA A 511 -16.30 20.80 -44.60
N VAL A 512 -15.42 20.29 -43.74
CA VAL A 512 -14.44 21.11 -42.97
C VAL A 512 -12.98 20.65 -43.14
N LYS A 513 -12.70 19.72 -44.05
CA LYS A 513 -11.37 19.11 -44.23
C LYS A 513 -10.26 20.12 -44.54
N ASP A 514 -10.63 21.24 -45.18
CA ASP A 514 -9.69 22.31 -45.54
C ASP A 514 -9.33 23.22 -44.36
N ASN A 515 -9.99 23.05 -43.20
CA ASN A 515 -9.65 23.72 -41.95
C ASN A 515 -9.01 22.71 -40.97
N PRO A 516 -7.67 22.72 -40.82
CA PRO A 516 -6.95 21.76 -39.97
C PRO A 516 -7.42 21.71 -38.50
N GLU A 517 -7.92 22.83 -37.96
CA GLU A 517 -8.41 22.89 -36.58
C GLU A 517 -9.77 22.19 -36.41
N MET A 518 -10.55 22.11 -37.48
CA MET A 518 -11.89 21.53 -37.49
C MET A 518 -11.98 20.15 -38.18
N ALA A 519 -10.93 19.77 -38.92
CA ALA A 519 -10.82 18.53 -39.69
C ALA A 519 -10.64 17.29 -38.79
N PHE A 520 -11.71 16.92 -38.08
CA PHE A 520 -11.80 15.72 -37.24
C PHE A 520 -13.17 15.06 -37.34
N HIS A 521 -13.26 13.77 -37.04
CA HIS A 521 -14.51 13.00 -37.03
C HIS A 521 -15.29 13.14 -35.72
N TYR A 522 -14.59 13.22 -34.58
CA TYR A 522 -15.21 13.28 -33.26
C TYR A 522 -14.66 14.40 -32.38
N GLY A 523 -15.54 15.24 -31.85
CA GLY A 523 -15.22 16.24 -30.82
C GLY A 523 -15.23 15.67 -29.39
N SER A 524 -15.91 14.54 -29.18
CA SER A 524 -15.78 13.74 -27.96
C SER A 524 -14.75 12.65 -28.14
N HIS A 525 -13.98 12.36 -27.10
CA HIS A 525 -13.01 11.27 -27.10
C HIS A 525 -13.59 9.98 -26.50
N TYR A 526 -13.04 8.81 -26.88
CA TYR A 526 -13.51 7.51 -26.38
C TYR A 526 -13.16 7.24 -24.91
N THR A 527 -12.18 7.96 -24.37
CA THR A 527 -11.80 7.95 -22.96
C THR A 527 -11.47 9.36 -22.49
N SER A 528 -12.22 9.88 -21.53
CA SER A 528 -11.95 11.15 -20.86
C SER A 528 -12.24 11.02 -19.37
N VAL A 529 -11.91 12.04 -18.58
CA VAL A 529 -12.29 12.09 -17.17
C VAL A 529 -13.79 11.87 -16.98
N GLY A 530 -14.62 12.49 -17.82
CA GLY A 530 -16.07 12.31 -17.80
C GLY A 530 -16.51 10.87 -18.09
N VAL A 531 -15.88 10.20 -19.06
CA VAL A 531 -16.21 8.80 -19.39
C VAL A 531 -15.82 7.85 -18.26
N THR A 532 -14.61 8.01 -17.71
CA THR A 532 -14.13 7.16 -16.61
C THR A 532 -15.01 7.31 -15.37
N LEU A 533 -15.31 8.56 -14.98
CA LEU A 533 -16.16 8.84 -13.84
C LEU A 533 -17.61 8.42 -14.08
N TYR A 534 -18.13 8.52 -15.31
CA TYR A 534 -19.46 8.02 -15.66
C TYR A 534 -19.61 6.52 -15.34
N TYR A 535 -18.61 5.70 -15.67
CA TYR A 535 -18.64 4.28 -15.33
C TYR A 535 -18.44 4.01 -13.84
N LEU A 536 -17.50 4.70 -13.19
CA LEU A 536 -17.06 4.40 -11.82
C LEU A 536 -17.77 5.20 -10.72
N ILE A 537 -18.81 5.98 -11.05
CA ILE A 537 -19.50 6.90 -10.13
C ILE A 537 -20.04 6.26 -8.84
N ARG A 538 -20.15 4.93 -8.78
CA ARG A 538 -20.63 4.14 -7.63
C ARG A 538 -19.51 3.64 -6.72
N CYS A 539 -18.27 3.99 -7.01
CA CYS A 539 -17.11 3.45 -6.34
C CYS A 539 -16.22 4.61 -5.88
N GLU A 540 -15.90 4.70 -4.59
CA GLU A 540 -14.87 5.64 -4.13
C GLU A 540 -13.49 5.20 -4.66
N PRO A 541 -12.56 6.14 -4.93
CA PRO A 541 -12.67 7.59 -4.79
C PRO A 541 -13.36 8.30 -5.98
N PHE A 542 -13.91 7.56 -6.95
CA PHE A 542 -14.47 8.13 -8.18
C PHE A 542 -15.81 8.85 -7.96
N SER A 543 -16.61 8.41 -6.99
CA SER A 543 -17.80 9.17 -6.56
C SER A 543 -17.41 10.59 -6.14
N HIS A 544 -16.35 10.72 -5.33
CA HIS A 544 -15.83 12.01 -4.88
C HIS A 544 -15.36 12.87 -6.06
N PHE A 545 -14.56 12.30 -6.96
CA PHE A 545 -14.10 13.02 -8.15
C PHE A 545 -15.25 13.46 -9.06
N GLY A 546 -16.30 12.64 -9.20
CA GLY A 546 -17.50 13.00 -9.95
C GLY A 546 -18.26 14.17 -9.34
N ILE A 547 -18.37 14.20 -8.01
CA ILE A 547 -18.97 15.31 -7.26
C ILE A 547 -18.16 16.60 -7.41
N GLU A 548 -16.83 16.51 -7.29
CA GLU A 548 -15.92 17.64 -7.48
C GLU A 548 -16.06 18.24 -8.89
N LEU A 549 -16.05 17.38 -9.93
CA LEU A 549 -16.19 17.80 -11.32
C LEU A 549 -17.54 18.49 -11.60
N GLN A 550 -18.59 18.16 -10.85
CA GLN A 550 -19.94 18.71 -11.00
C GLN A 550 -20.27 19.85 -10.01
N GLY A 551 -19.26 20.41 -9.34
CA GLY A 551 -19.43 21.57 -8.46
C GLY A 551 -20.05 21.24 -7.10
N GLY A 552 -19.72 20.07 -6.54
CA GLY A 552 -20.05 19.69 -5.17
C GLY A 552 -21.32 18.84 -5.00
N LYS A 553 -21.93 18.35 -6.09
CA LYS A 553 -23.07 17.42 -6.06
C LYS A 553 -22.96 16.39 -7.18
N PHE A 554 -23.64 15.26 -7.03
CA PHE A 554 -23.79 14.31 -8.15
C PHE A 554 -24.46 14.98 -9.35
N ASP A 555 -24.14 14.49 -10.55
CA ASP A 555 -24.79 14.89 -11.79
C ASP A 555 -26.31 14.58 -11.76
N ARG A 556 -27.05 15.15 -12.71
CA ARG A 556 -28.45 14.82 -12.96
C ARG A 556 -28.61 13.32 -13.16
N ALA A 557 -29.57 12.72 -12.45
CA ALA A 557 -29.86 11.29 -12.51
C ALA A 557 -30.08 10.76 -13.94
N ASP A 558 -30.68 11.57 -14.84
CA ASP A 558 -30.90 11.21 -16.25
C ASP A 558 -29.61 11.02 -17.05
N ARG A 559 -28.48 11.57 -16.57
CA ARG A 559 -27.15 11.47 -17.18
C ARG A 559 -26.23 10.48 -16.49
N LEU A 560 -26.66 9.86 -15.40
CA LEU A 560 -25.86 8.88 -14.69
C LEU A 560 -25.94 7.51 -15.39
N PHE A 561 -24.83 6.78 -15.32
CA PHE A 561 -24.77 5.42 -15.84
C PHE A 561 -25.79 4.54 -15.11
N ASN A 562 -26.77 3.99 -15.83
CA ASN A 562 -27.87 3.25 -15.21
C ASN A 562 -28.19 1.93 -15.91
N SER A 563 -28.06 1.82 -17.22
CA SER A 563 -28.42 0.62 -17.98
C SER A 563 -27.41 0.37 -19.09
N LEU A 564 -26.94 -0.88 -19.20
CA LEU A 564 -26.02 -1.30 -20.25
C LEU A 564 -26.69 -1.32 -21.62
N GLU A 565 -27.94 -1.76 -21.69
CA GLU A 565 -28.72 -1.79 -22.92
C GLU A 565 -29.01 -0.38 -23.42
N ASP A 566 -29.43 0.53 -22.53
CA ASP A 566 -29.69 1.94 -22.88
C ASP A 566 -28.41 2.60 -23.38
N LEU A 567 -27.27 2.35 -22.71
CA LEU A 567 -25.98 2.90 -23.11
C LEU A 567 -25.53 2.39 -24.48
N TRP A 568 -25.64 1.09 -24.74
CA TRP A 568 -25.26 0.53 -26.04
C TRP A 568 -26.13 1.08 -27.17
N LYS A 569 -27.44 1.17 -26.95
CA LYS A 569 -28.39 1.80 -27.89
C LYS A 569 -28.08 3.28 -28.12
N LEU A 570 -27.72 4.01 -27.06
CA LEU A 570 -27.30 5.41 -27.15
C LEU A 570 -26.04 5.55 -28.02
N LEU A 571 -25.03 4.71 -27.79
CA LEU A 571 -23.76 4.76 -28.53
C LEU A 571 -23.86 4.27 -29.97
N THR A 572 -24.86 3.46 -30.32
CA THR A 572 -25.06 2.96 -31.69
C THR A 572 -26.19 3.67 -32.43
N GLY A 573 -26.96 4.52 -31.74
CA GLY A 573 -28.04 5.32 -32.32
C GLY A 573 -27.56 6.43 -33.26
N PRO A 574 -28.47 6.98 -34.09
CA PRO A 574 -28.12 7.90 -35.18
C PRO A 574 -27.78 9.32 -34.72
N THR A 575 -28.31 9.77 -33.58
CA THR A 575 -28.29 11.19 -33.15
C THR A 575 -27.15 11.55 -32.18
N VAL A 576 -26.51 10.56 -31.57
CA VAL A 576 -25.56 10.81 -30.47
C VAL A 576 -24.14 10.95 -31.01
N LYS A 577 -23.43 12.00 -30.57
CA LYS A 577 -22.04 12.25 -30.99
C LYS A 577 -20.99 11.53 -30.14
N GLN A 578 -21.38 10.94 -29.00
CA GLN A 578 -20.47 10.25 -28.07
C GLN A 578 -19.93 8.95 -28.66
N VAL A 579 -18.64 8.68 -28.43
CA VAL A 579 -17.91 7.51 -28.97
C VAL A 579 -17.16 6.74 -27.89
N MET A 580 -17.77 6.61 -26.71
CA MET A 580 -17.13 6.03 -25.53
C MET A 580 -16.75 4.56 -25.74
N GLU A 581 -15.49 4.23 -25.45
CA GLU A 581 -15.04 2.84 -25.32
C GLU A 581 -15.14 2.39 -23.84
N LEU A 582 -14.76 1.14 -23.54
CA LEU A 582 -14.83 0.57 -22.21
C LEU A 582 -13.56 0.86 -21.38
N ILE A 583 -13.67 0.59 -20.08
CA ILE A 583 -12.56 0.56 -19.12
C ILE A 583 -12.29 -0.89 -18.66
N PRO A 584 -11.10 -1.19 -18.10
CA PRO A 584 -10.74 -2.56 -17.68
C PRO A 584 -11.70 -3.22 -16.69
N GLU A 585 -12.35 -2.44 -15.83
CA GLU A 585 -13.21 -2.92 -14.75
C GLU A 585 -14.38 -3.77 -15.26
N PHE A 586 -14.85 -3.54 -16.50
CA PHE A 586 -15.88 -4.36 -17.17
C PHE A 586 -15.52 -5.85 -17.31
N PHE A 587 -14.23 -6.19 -17.17
CA PHE A 587 -13.72 -7.55 -17.37
C PHE A 587 -13.33 -8.27 -16.06
N TYR A 588 -13.16 -7.55 -14.95
CA TYR A 588 -12.72 -8.19 -13.70
C TYR A 588 -13.32 -7.67 -12.38
N PHE A 589 -13.96 -6.50 -12.38
CA PHE A 589 -14.42 -5.83 -11.15
C PHE A 589 -15.95 -5.69 -11.17
N PRO A 590 -16.74 -6.56 -10.54
CA PRO A 590 -18.20 -6.44 -10.56
C PRO A 590 -18.75 -5.31 -9.66
N GLU A 591 -17.99 -4.85 -8.68
CA GLU A 591 -18.47 -3.92 -7.65
C GLU A 591 -18.76 -2.52 -8.21
N PHE A 592 -18.12 -2.05 -9.29
CA PHE A 592 -18.45 -0.72 -9.87
C PHE A 592 -19.89 -0.62 -10.42
N LEU A 593 -20.53 -1.75 -10.67
CA LEU A 593 -21.92 -1.81 -11.14
C LEU A 593 -22.94 -1.77 -9.99
N LYS A 594 -22.47 -1.98 -8.75
CA LYS A 594 -23.30 -1.98 -7.55
C LYS A 594 -23.13 -0.66 -6.80
N ASN A 595 -24.23 -0.11 -6.29
CA ASN A 595 -24.21 1.00 -5.33
C ASN A 595 -23.94 0.45 -3.92
N PHE A 596 -22.76 -0.14 -3.71
CA PHE A 596 -22.39 -0.83 -2.48
C PHE A 596 -22.49 0.08 -1.25
N ASP A 597 -22.13 1.35 -1.40
CA ASP A 597 -22.13 2.34 -0.33
C ASP A 597 -23.46 3.11 -0.19
N HIS A 598 -24.50 2.73 -0.95
CA HIS A 598 -25.83 3.34 -0.89
C HIS A 598 -25.84 4.86 -1.11
N PHE A 599 -25.09 5.34 -2.11
CA PHE A 599 -25.13 6.75 -2.52
C PHE A 599 -26.54 7.16 -2.95
N ASP A 600 -26.97 8.38 -2.60
CA ASP A 600 -28.19 8.98 -3.15
C ASP A 600 -27.93 9.53 -4.56
N LEU A 601 -28.14 8.67 -5.56
CA LEU A 601 -28.00 9.01 -6.98
C LEU A 601 -29.29 9.63 -7.57
N LYS A 602 -30.27 9.94 -6.73
CA LYS A 602 -31.56 10.54 -7.08
C LYS A 602 -32.38 9.69 -8.07
N LYS A 603 -33.50 10.26 -8.53
CA LYS A 603 -34.45 9.62 -9.46
C LYS A 603 -34.39 10.25 -10.84
N ARG A 604 -34.41 9.43 -11.89
CA ARG A 604 -34.51 9.82 -13.31
C ARG A 604 -35.98 9.90 -13.77
N ASN A 605 -36.20 10.43 -14.97
CA ASN A 605 -37.52 10.55 -15.63
C ASN A 605 -38.55 11.25 -14.73
N GLU A 606 -38.27 12.50 -14.36
CA GLU A 606 -39.15 13.34 -13.53
C GLU A 606 -39.51 12.73 -12.16
N GLY A 607 -38.60 11.93 -11.60
CA GLY A 607 -38.75 11.39 -10.25
C GLY A 607 -39.38 10.00 -10.15
N THR A 608 -39.50 9.27 -11.27
CA THR A 608 -40.19 7.97 -11.30
C THR A 608 -39.28 6.78 -11.06
N ILE A 609 -38.04 6.80 -11.56
CA ILE A 609 -37.12 5.65 -11.50
C ILE A 609 -35.91 6.00 -10.65
N GLN A 610 -35.71 5.29 -9.53
CA GLN A 610 -34.52 5.46 -8.69
C GLN A 610 -33.26 4.99 -9.45
N VAL A 611 -32.22 5.81 -9.46
CA VAL A 611 -30.88 5.39 -9.87
C VAL A 611 -30.23 4.74 -8.65
N ASP A 612 -29.83 3.49 -8.80
CA ASP A 612 -29.17 2.70 -7.75
C ASP A 612 -28.16 1.76 -8.43
N ASN A 613 -28.27 0.44 -8.30
CA ASN A 613 -27.43 -0.49 -9.06
C ASN A 613 -27.65 -0.38 -10.58
N VAL A 614 -26.62 -0.69 -11.37
CA VAL A 614 -26.73 -0.73 -12.83
C VAL A 614 -27.64 -1.88 -13.25
N ILE A 615 -28.56 -1.59 -14.17
CA ILE A 615 -29.44 -2.55 -14.81
C ILE A 615 -28.62 -3.38 -15.79
N LEU A 616 -28.57 -4.69 -15.52
CA LEU A 616 -27.84 -5.66 -16.31
C LEU A 616 -28.66 -6.18 -17.49
N PRO A 617 -28.01 -6.64 -18.57
CA PRO A 617 -28.70 -7.33 -19.65
C PRO A 617 -29.35 -8.64 -19.14
N PRO A 618 -30.47 -9.10 -19.73
CA PRO A 618 -31.22 -10.26 -19.22
C PRO A 618 -30.38 -11.54 -19.12
N TRP A 619 -29.47 -11.78 -20.06
CA TRP A 619 -28.56 -12.93 -20.05
C TRP A 619 -27.64 -13.00 -18.83
N ALA A 620 -27.41 -11.89 -18.12
CA ALA A 620 -26.64 -11.87 -16.88
C ALA A 620 -27.43 -12.41 -15.68
N LYS A 621 -28.75 -12.63 -15.82
CA LYS A 621 -29.65 -13.20 -14.80
C LYS A 621 -29.51 -12.49 -13.42
N GLY A 622 -29.31 -11.18 -13.44
CA GLY A 622 -29.14 -10.36 -12.23
C GLY A 622 -27.77 -10.49 -11.53
N SER A 623 -26.84 -11.31 -12.03
CA SER A 623 -25.51 -11.49 -11.43
C SER A 623 -24.46 -10.58 -12.08
N TYR A 624 -23.96 -9.61 -11.31
CA TYR A 624 -22.86 -8.73 -11.71
C TYR A 624 -21.56 -9.51 -12.00
N ARG A 625 -21.27 -10.55 -11.20
CA ARG A 625 -20.11 -11.44 -11.44
C ARG A 625 -20.27 -12.18 -12.76
N LYS A 626 -21.46 -12.70 -13.06
CA LYS A 626 -21.74 -13.37 -14.33
C LYS A 626 -21.57 -12.42 -15.52
N PHE A 627 -22.06 -11.18 -15.41
CA PHE A 627 -21.88 -10.15 -16.43
C PHE A 627 -20.40 -9.91 -16.74
N VAL A 628 -19.61 -9.59 -15.71
CA VAL A 628 -18.17 -9.31 -15.86
C VAL A 628 -17.42 -10.52 -16.41
N ARG A 629 -17.71 -11.72 -15.93
CA ARG A 629 -17.07 -12.95 -16.42
C ARG A 629 -17.43 -13.27 -17.86
N THR A 630 -18.67 -13.05 -18.25
CA THR A 630 -19.10 -13.24 -19.65
C THR A 630 -18.39 -12.25 -20.58
N ASN A 631 -18.15 -11.01 -20.14
CA ASN A 631 -17.32 -10.05 -20.90
C ASN A 631 -15.87 -10.54 -21.04
N MET A 632 -15.25 -11.04 -19.97
CA MET A 632 -13.90 -11.62 -20.04
C MET A 632 -13.83 -12.82 -20.98
N MET A 633 -14.81 -13.73 -20.91
CA MET A 633 -14.91 -14.87 -21.82
C MET A 633 -15.10 -14.43 -23.28
N ALA A 634 -15.92 -13.41 -23.51
CA ALA A 634 -16.13 -12.85 -24.84
C ALA A 634 -14.85 -12.23 -25.39
N LEU A 635 -14.11 -11.47 -24.58
CA LEU A 635 -12.82 -10.86 -24.94
C LEU A 635 -11.76 -11.91 -25.29
N GLU A 636 -11.72 -13.04 -24.59
CA GLU A 636 -10.78 -14.13 -24.86
C GLU A 636 -11.30 -15.14 -25.89
N SER A 637 -12.45 -14.88 -26.51
CA SER A 637 -13.01 -15.77 -27.52
C SER A 637 -12.11 -15.87 -28.75
N PRO A 638 -12.18 -16.98 -29.51
CA PRO A 638 -11.49 -17.10 -30.78
C PRO A 638 -11.89 -16.01 -31.78
N ILE A 639 -13.16 -15.59 -31.76
CA ILE A 639 -13.71 -14.56 -32.65
C ILE A 639 -13.02 -13.22 -32.41
N VAL A 640 -12.92 -12.79 -31.15
CA VAL A 640 -12.20 -11.56 -30.80
C VAL A 640 -10.71 -11.69 -31.07
N SER A 641 -10.11 -12.83 -30.71
CA SER A 641 -8.68 -13.08 -30.91
C SER A 641 -8.23 -12.92 -32.37
N GLN A 642 -9.08 -13.27 -33.35
CA GLN A 642 -8.79 -13.13 -34.78
C GLN A 642 -8.81 -11.69 -35.30
N HIS A 643 -9.53 -10.79 -34.61
CA HIS A 643 -9.81 -9.43 -35.06
C HIS A 643 -9.30 -8.33 -34.12
N LEU A 644 -8.83 -8.66 -32.92
CA LEU A 644 -8.41 -7.67 -31.92
C LEU A 644 -7.26 -6.77 -32.40
N ASN A 645 -6.40 -7.27 -33.30
CA ASN A 645 -5.35 -6.48 -33.92
C ASN A 645 -5.92 -5.25 -34.69
N GLU A 646 -7.13 -5.37 -35.23
CA GLU A 646 -7.77 -4.31 -36.02
C GLU A 646 -8.26 -3.16 -35.12
N TRP A 647 -8.70 -3.47 -33.89
CA TRP A 647 -8.99 -2.45 -32.87
C TRP A 647 -7.71 -1.83 -32.31
N ILE A 648 -6.67 -2.64 -32.11
CA ILE A 648 -5.35 -2.13 -31.71
C ILE A 648 -4.81 -1.14 -32.74
N ASP A 649 -5.03 -1.37 -34.03
CA ASP A 649 -4.65 -0.45 -35.11
C ASP A 649 -5.35 0.92 -34.99
N LEU A 650 -6.60 0.96 -34.54
CA LEU A 650 -7.35 2.21 -34.31
C LEU A 650 -6.83 2.99 -33.10
N ILE A 651 -6.54 2.30 -31.99
CA ILE A 651 -6.26 2.95 -30.71
C ILE A 651 -4.78 3.21 -30.48
N PHE A 652 -3.91 2.26 -30.86
CA PHE A 652 -2.46 2.34 -30.61
C PHE A 652 -1.61 2.24 -31.89
N GLY A 653 -2.22 1.88 -33.01
CA GLY A 653 -1.50 1.58 -34.24
C GLY A 653 -1.64 2.61 -35.33
N PHE A 654 -1.46 2.16 -36.57
CA PHE A 654 -1.27 3.05 -37.72
C PHE A 654 -2.56 3.77 -38.17
N LYS A 655 -3.74 3.33 -37.70
CA LYS A 655 -5.04 3.98 -37.97
C LYS A 655 -5.43 5.02 -36.90
N GLN A 656 -4.52 5.36 -35.98
CA GLN A 656 -4.75 6.41 -34.98
C GLN A 656 -4.65 7.83 -35.58
N THR A 657 -3.81 8.02 -36.60
CA THR A 657 -3.51 9.31 -37.22
C THR A 657 -3.33 9.21 -38.74
N GLY A 658 -3.33 10.35 -39.42
CA GLY A 658 -3.07 10.46 -40.87
C GLY A 658 -4.15 9.85 -41.75
N GLU A 659 -3.79 9.57 -43.01
CA GLU A 659 -4.70 9.03 -44.03
C GLU A 659 -5.40 7.71 -43.63
N PRO A 660 -4.73 6.75 -42.97
CA PRO A 660 -5.41 5.54 -42.51
C PRO A 660 -6.50 5.82 -41.48
N ALA A 661 -6.32 6.82 -40.62
CA ALA A 661 -7.34 7.24 -39.65
C ALA A 661 -8.52 7.95 -40.33
N ILE A 662 -8.28 8.71 -41.41
CA ILE A 662 -9.35 9.33 -42.21
C ILE A 662 -10.24 8.25 -42.81
N LYS A 663 -9.63 7.27 -43.49
CA LYS A 663 -10.37 6.14 -44.11
C LYS A 663 -11.14 5.30 -43.11
N ALA A 664 -10.65 5.20 -41.87
CA ALA A 664 -11.29 4.45 -40.79
C ALA A 664 -12.32 5.30 -39.99
N LEU A 665 -12.52 6.57 -40.35
CA LEU A 665 -13.32 7.54 -39.60
C LEU A 665 -12.91 7.62 -38.12
N ASN A 666 -11.60 7.75 -37.86
CA ASN A 666 -11.00 7.61 -36.53
C ASN A 666 -10.13 8.82 -36.13
N LEU A 667 -10.46 10.02 -36.62
CA LEU A 667 -9.78 11.26 -36.21
C LEU A 667 -10.54 11.96 -35.09
N PHE A 668 -9.82 12.30 -34.03
CA PHE A 668 -10.33 13.06 -32.89
C PHE A 668 -9.93 14.54 -33.00
N HIS A 669 -10.47 15.37 -32.12
CA HIS A 669 -10.09 16.79 -32.06
C HIS A 669 -8.56 16.93 -31.89
N PRO A 670 -7.88 17.87 -32.58
CA PRO A 670 -6.42 18.04 -32.53
C PRO A 670 -5.84 18.17 -31.12
N SER A 671 -6.57 18.81 -30.20
CA SER A 671 -6.17 18.96 -28.79
C SER A 671 -5.95 17.65 -28.03
N SER A 672 -6.52 16.55 -28.51
CA SER A 672 -6.36 15.23 -27.89
C SER A 672 -5.02 14.58 -28.21
N TYR A 673 -4.31 15.06 -29.24
CA TYR A 673 -3.04 14.48 -29.71
C TYR A 673 -1.84 15.24 -29.15
N GLU A 674 -0.75 14.49 -28.89
CA GLU A 674 0.53 15.08 -28.51
C GLU A 674 1.04 16.04 -29.58
N GLY A 675 1.44 17.25 -29.15
CA GLY A 675 1.86 18.32 -30.06
C GLY A 675 0.71 19.01 -30.81
N GLY A 676 -0.54 18.62 -30.58
CA GLY A 676 -1.71 19.29 -31.19
C GLY A 676 -1.95 20.71 -30.68
N ILE A 677 -1.46 21.03 -29.47
CA ILE A 677 -1.40 22.39 -28.91
C ILE A 677 0.03 22.67 -28.49
N ASP A 678 0.59 23.77 -28.97
CA ASP A 678 1.94 24.20 -28.60
C ASP A 678 1.93 25.00 -27.29
N MET A 679 1.83 24.27 -26.18
CA MET A 679 1.80 24.85 -24.82
C MET A 679 3.07 25.63 -24.44
N LYS A 680 4.17 25.50 -25.20
CA LYS A 680 5.44 26.19 -24.88
C LYS A 680 5.42 27.64 -25.32
N ASN A 681 4.65 27.96 -26.36
CA ASN A 681 4.59 29.29 -26.97
C ASN A 681 3.33 30.07 -26.56
N VAL A 682 2.63 29.62 -25.50
CA VAL A 682 1.46 30.31 -24.94
C VAL A 682 1.88 31.13 -23.73
N ASP A 683 2.08 32.43 -23.94
CA ASP A 683 2.47 33.37 -22.88
C ASP A 683 1.29 33.82 -22.01
N ASP A 684 0.06 33.85 -22.56
CA ASP A 684 -1.13 34.25 -21.82
C ASP A 684 -1.54 33.16 -20.80
N PRO A 685 -1.47 33.43 -19.49
CA PRO A 685 -1.83 32.46 -18.45
C PRO A 685 -3.28 31.98 -18.55
N LYS A 686 -4.21 32.83 -19.01
CA LYS A 686 -5.63 32.46 -19.13
C LYS A 686 -5.84 31.49 -20.28
N LEU A 687 -5.21 31.76 -21.43
CA LEU A 687 -5.26 30.87 -22.59
C LEU A 687 -4.59 29.53 -22.27
N LYS A 688 -3.46 29.56 -21.55
CA LYS A 688 -2.77 28.36 -21.08
C LYS A 688 -3.67 27.51 -20.17
N ALA A 689 -4.33 28.13 -19.19
CA ALA A 689 -5.29 27.44 -18.32
C ALA A 689 -6.45 26.84 -19.12
N ALA A 690 -7.00 27.58 -20.09
CA ALA A 690 -8.07 27.07 -20.95
C ALA A 690 -7.64 25.85 -21.79
N TYR A 691 -6.40 25.84 -22.28
CA TYR A 691 -5.85 24.67 -22.98
C TYR A 691 -5.60 23.48 -22.04
N GLU A 692 -5.10 23.72 -20.82
CA GLU A 692 -4.96 22.67 -19.80
C GLU A 692 -6.32 22.04 -19.47
N ASP A 693 -7.34 22.87 -19.23
CA ASP A 693 -8.72 22.42 -19.00
C ASP A 693 -9.27 21.63 -20.19
N MET A 694 -8.97 22.07 -21.42
CA MET A 694 -9.40 21.35 -22.62
C MET A 694 -8.72 19.96 -22.71
N ILE A 695 -7.42 19.86 -22.46
CA ILE A 695 -6.68 18.59 -22.50
C ILE A 695 -7.21 17.62 -21.42
N ILE A 696 -7.47 18.13 -20.21
CA ILE A 696 -7.97 17.34 -19.08
C ILE A 696 -9.37 16.80 -19.36
N ASN A 697 -10.29 17.64 -19.86
CA ASN A 697 -11.71 17.31 -19.92
C ASN A 697 -12.14 16.61 -21.23
N PHE A 698 -11.52 16.95 -22.37
CA PHE A 698 -11.96 16.44 -23.67
C PHE A 698 -11.30 15.11 -24.07
N GLY A 699 -10.33 14.65 -23.29
CA GLY A 699 -9.68 13.35 -23.44
C GLY A 699 -8.34 13.42 -24.18
N GLN A 700 -7.45 12.50 -23.81
CA GLN A 700 -6.09 12.42 -24.33
C GLN A 700 -5.94 11.13 -25.13
N THR A 701 -5.46 11.21 -26.37
CA THR A 701 -5.17 10.06 -27.22
C THR A 701 -3.90 9.33 -26.69
N PRO A 702 -3.88 7.98 -26.58
CA PRO A 702 -2.70 7.24 -26.15
C PRO A 702 -1.51 7.46 -27.10
N ILE A 703 -0.29 7.20 -26.65
CA ILE A 703 0.88 7.24 -27.53
C ILE A 703 0.68 6.22 -28.67
N GLN A 704 0.90 6.64 -29.91
CA GLN A 704 0.95 5.72 -31.05
C GLN A 704 2.15 4.78 -30.89
N LEU A 705 1.89 3.50 -30.69
CA LEU A 705 2.91 2.47 -30.48
C LEU A 705 3.41 1.88 -31.80
N PHE A 706 2.54 1.78 -32.81
CA PHE A 706 2.83 1.09 -34.07
C PHE A 706 2.49 1.97 -35.28
N LYS A 707 3.37 1.95 -36.28
CA LYS A 707 3.18 2.65 -37.56
C LYS A 707 2.81 1.72 -38.71
N GLN A 708 2.79 0.41 -38.45
CA GLN A 708 2.43 -0.64 -39.40
C GLN A 708 1.23 -1.42 -38.87
N PRO A 709 0.50 -2.16 -39.73
CA PRO A 709 -0.59 -3.03 -39.30
C PRO A 709 -0.16 -3.99 -38.20
N HIS A 710 -0.96 -4.06 -37.14
CA HIS A 710 -0.70 -4.93 -36.01
C HIS A 710 -0.82 -6.40 -36.42
N PRO A 711 0.12 -7.28 -36.01
CA PRO A 711 0.05 -8.70 -36.35
C PRO A 711 -1.23 -9.35 -35.81
N LYS A 712 -1.77 -10.32 -36.56
CA LYS A 712 -2.94 -11.11 -36.14
C LYS A 712 -2.53 -12.19 -35.14
N ARG A 713 -3.40 -12.49 -34.18
CA ARG A 713 -3.19 -13.59 -33.23
C ARG A 713 -3.35 -14.93 -33.94
N ASN A 714 -2.49 -15.89 -33.64
CA ASN A 714 -2.61 -17.24 -34.18
C ASN A 714 -3.52 -18.11 -33.31
N THR A 715 -4.77 -18.30 -33.73
CA THR A 715 -5.76 -19.09 -32.97
C THR A 715 -5.56 -20.61 -33.04
N SER A 716 -4.66 -21.13 -33.87
CA SER A 716 -4.37 -22.59 -33.89
C SER A 716 -3.36 -23.03 -32.84
N LYS A 717 -2.62 -22.07 -32.24
CA LYS A 717 -1.59 -22.33 -31.22
C LYS A 717 -2.08 -22.19 -29.78
N THR A 718 -3.32 -21.78 -29.56
CA THR A 718 -3.90 -21.62 -28.21
C THR A 718 -4.28 -22.97 -27.63
N GLN A 719 -3.30 -23.68 -27.06
CA GLN A 719 -3.54 -24.78 -26.14
C GLN A 719 -2.97 -24.38 -24.78
N PHE A 720 -3.80 -23.75 -23.95
CA PHE A 720 -3.62 -23.89 -22.51
C PHE A 720 -4.02 -25.32 -22.17
N THR A 721 -3.13 -26.28 -22.40
CA THR A 721 -3.30 -27.63 -21.87
C THR A 721 -3.10 -27.52 -20.37
N TYR A 722 -4.18 -27.66 -19.61
CA TYR A 722 -4.14 -27.83 -18.13
C TYR A 722 -3.57 -29.20 -17.72
N GLY A 723 -2.73 -29.78 -18.59
CA GLY A 723 -2.02 -31.05 -18.49
C GLY A 723 -2.75 -32.08 -17.64
N ILE A 724 -2.18 -32.31 -16.46
CA ILE A 724 -2.62 -33.33 -15.51
C ILE A 724 -4.03 -33.08 -14.95
N LEU A 725 -4.46 -31.82 -14.77
CA LEU A 725 -5.70 -31.49 -14.06
C LEU A 725 -6.96 -31.91 -14.82
N LEU A 726 -6.90 -31.89 -16.15
CA LEU A 726 -7.99 -32.29 -17.03
C LEU A 726 -7.72 -33.63 -17.74
N SER A 727 -6.62 -34.32 -17.41
CA SER A 727 -6.35 -35.66 -17.94
C SER A 727 -7.32 -36.68 -17.35
N ASP A 728 -7.87 -37.54 -18.20
CA ASP A 728 -8.79 -38.61 -17.79
C ASP A 728 -8.13 -39.61 -16.82
N SER A 729 -6.82 -39.85 -16.97
CA SER A 729 -6.05 -40.78 -16.14
C SER A 729 -4.71 -40.17 -15.72
N TRP A 730 -4.22 -40.54 -14.52
CA TRP A 730 -2.90 -40.14 -14.04
C TRP A 730 -1.98 -41.36 -13.98
N ASN A 731 -0.77 -41.20 -14.53
CA ASN A 731 0.27 -42.19 -14.36
C ASN A 731 0.99 -41.94 -13.04
N VAL A 732 1.11 -43.00 -12.24
CA VAL A 732 1.70 -42.94 -10.90
C VAL A 732 3.12 -43.44 -10.96
N LEU A 733 4.07 -42.57 -10.65
CA LEU A 733 5.50 -42.88 -10.60
C LEU A 733 5.99 -42.76 -9.17
N MET A 734 6.54 -43.84 -8.60
CA MET A 734 7.22 -43.76 -7.31
C MET A 734 8.58 -43.07 -7.50
N ILE A 735 8.84 -42.00 -6.75
CA ILE A 735 10.11 -41.29 -6.82
C ILE A 735 11.08 -41.82 -5.77
N LYS A 736 10.67 -41.78 -4.51
CA LYS A 736 11.55 -42.09 -3.38
C LYS A 736 10.73 -42.46 -2.15
N ASN A 737 11.30 -43.31 -1.30
CA ASN A 737 10.74 -43.68 -0.02
C ASN A 737 11.72 -43.31 1.10
N TYR A 738 11.22 -42.64 2.13
CA TYR A 738 11.98 -42.18 3.29
C TYR A 738 11.55 -42.94 4.54
N SER A 739 12.40 -42.99 5.56
CA SER A 739 12.08 -43.65 6.83
C SER A 739 11.28 -42.76 7.79
N TYR A 740 10.76 -41.64 7.31
CA TYR A 740 10.05 -40.62 8.09
C TYR A 740 8.86 -40.05 7.31
N PRO A 741 7.81 -39.56 7.98
CA PRO A 741 6.69 -38.89 7.32
C PRO A 741 7.14 -37.66 6.54
N ILE A 742 6.64 -37.49 5.31
CA ILE A 742 6.94 -36.30 4.50
C ILE A 742 6.07 -35.14 4.98
N LYS A 743 6.64 -33.99 5.35
CA LYS A 743 5.87 -32.80 5.73
C LYS A 743 5.85 -31.71 4.66
N ALA A 744 6.86 -31.69 3.81
CA ALA A 744 6.94 -30.79 2.67
C ALA A 744 7.79 -31.40 1.55
N ILE A 745 7.57 -30.92 0.33
CA ILE A 745 8.29 -31.36 -0.86
C ILE A 745 9.04 -30.18 -1.44
N SER A 746 10.36 -30.30 -1.56
CA SER A 746 11.21 -29.30 -2.21
C SER A 746 11.53 -29.75 -3.63
N ILE A 747 11.09 -28.94 -4.61
CA ILE A 747 11.38 -29.12 -6.03
C ILE A 747 12.35 -28.02 -6.44
N SER A 748 13.60 -28.37 -6.75
CA SER A 748 14.53 -27.48 -7.45
C SER A 748 14.77 -28.00 -8.87
N VAL A 749 15.27 -27.12 -9.75
CA VAL A 749 15.45 -27.41 -11.19
C VAL A 749 16.28 -28.68 -11.45
N GLN A 750 17.09 -29.12 -10.48
CA GLN A 750 17.98 -30.29 -10.62
C GLN A 750 17.78 -31.38 -9.56
N ASN A 751 17.08 -31.11 -8.45
CA ASN A 751 16.98 -32.04 -7.32
C ASN A 751 15.57 -32.07 -6.72
N PHE A 752 15.19 -33.27 -6.26
CA PHE A 752 13.93 -33.54 -5.59
C PHE A 752 14.18 -34.09 -4.18
N ASN A 753 13.62 -33.46 -3.15
CA ASN A 753 13.78 -33.91 -1.76
C ASN A 753 12.49 -33.82 -0.95
N GLY A 754 12.12 -34.93 -0.29
CA GLY A 754 11.16 -34.95 0.80
C GLY A 754 11.76 -34.40 2.09
N LEU A 755 11.02 -33.55 2.80
CA LEU A 755 11.45 -32.93 4.05
C LEU A 755 10.65 -33.51 5.22
N ALA A 756 11.36 -33.92 6.28
CA ALA A 756 10.75 -34.36 7.55
C ALA A 756 10.19 -33.18 8.37
N SER A 757 10.69 -31.96 8.13
CA SER A 757 10.27 -30.72 8.75
C SER A 757 10.64 -29.52 7.88
N GLY A 758 9.91 -28.42 8.07
CA GLY A 758 10.18 -27.14 7.41
C GLY A 758 9.50 -26.98 6.06
N ILE A 759 9.56 -25.76 5.52
CA ILE A 759 8.94 -25.36 4.25
C ILE A 759 10.03 -24.84 3.30
N PRO A 760 10.07 -25.26 2.03
CA PRO A 760 10.98 -24.69 1.05
C PRO A 760 10.61 -23.24 0.70
N ILE A 761 11.62 -22.39 0.56
CA ILE A 761 11.52 -20.99 0.14
C ILE A 761 12.39 -20.78 -1.11
N GLU A 762 12.09 -19.77 -1.91
CA GLU A 762 12.85 -19.41 -3.14
C GLU A 762 13.01 -20.63 -4.09
N LYS A 763 11.88 -21.27 -4.46
CA LYS A 763 11.88 -22.47 -5.31
C LYS A 763 12.77 -23.60 -4.77
N GLY A 764 12.83 -23.76 -3.45
CA GLY A 764 13.55 -24.84 -2.78
C GLY A 764 15.03 -24.56 -2.50
N ASN A 765 15.53 -23.35 -2.73
CA ASN A 765 16.92 -22.98 -2.41
C ASN A 765 17.15 -22.78 -0.91
N LYS A 766 16.17 -22.21 -0.21
CA LYS A 766 16.21 -22.00 1.24
C LYS A 766 15.17 -22.91 1.91
N ILE A 767 15.42 -23.34 3.14
CA ILE A 767 14.49 -24.14 3.95
C ILE A 767 14.23 -23.40 5.24
N LEU A 768 12.95 -23.12 5.51
CA LEU A 768 12.49 -22.54 6.77
C LEU A 768 12.12 -23.65 7.74
N ASN A 769 12.62 -23.58 8.98
CA ASN A 769 12.21 -24.44 10.07
C ASN A 769 11.68 -23.60 11.24
N TRP A 770 10.73 -24.17 11.98
CA TRP A 770 10.27 -23.60 13.24
C TRP A 770 9.96 -24.71 14.24
N ASN A 771 10.01 -24.38 15.53
CA ASN A 771 9.68 -25.32 16.61
C ASN A 771 8.62 -24.75 17.55
N GLU A 772 8.11 -25.59 18.46
CA GLU A 772 7.09 -25.19 19.44
C GLU A 772 7.65 -24.26 20.54
N GLU A 773 8.97 -24.11 20.65
CA GLU A 773 9.61 -23.18 21.58
C GLU A 773 9.66 -21.74 21.05
N GLY A 774 9.22 -21.50 19.81
CA GLY A 774 9.20 -20.17 19.20
C GLY A 774 10.51 -19.79 18.51
N THR A 775 11.31 -20.76 18.09
CA THR A 775 12.51 -20.53 17.27
C THR A 775 12.18 -20.67 15.79
N LEU A 776 12.54 -19.67 15.00
CA LEU A 776 12.47 -19.65 13.54
C LEU A 776 13.89 -19.65 12.98
N SER A 777 14.21 -20.60 12.10
CA SER A 777 15.53 -20.73 11.49
C SER A 777 15.44 -20.93 9.99
N ILE A 778 16.36 -20.32 9.25
CA ILE A 778 16.43 -20.47 7.79
C ILE A 778 17.78 -21.07 7.40
N TYR A 779 17.74 -22.05 6.51
CA TYR A 779 18.88 -22.80 6.03
C TYR A 779 19.03 -22.68 4.52
N GLN A 780 20.26 -22.68 4.02
CA GLN A 780 20.57 -22.79 2.60
C GLN A 780 21.72 -23.79 2.44
N ASN A 781 21.51 -24.85 1.65
CA ASN A 781 22.49 -25.93 1.45
C ASN A 781 23.07 -26.48 2.78
N GLY A 782 22.22 -26.63 3.80
CA GLY A 782 22.59 -27.11 5.14
C GLY A 782 23.25 -26.06 6.05
N LYS A 783 23.56 -24.85 5.57
CA LYS A 783 24.08 -23.75 6.38
C LYS A 783 22.97 -22.87 6.92
N VAL A 784 23.07 -22.47 8.19
CA VAL A 784 22.14 -21.53 8.83
C VAL A 784 22.40 -20.12 8.29
N LEU A 785 21.39 -19.50 7.67
CA LEU A 785 21.43 -18.10 7.24
C LEU A 785 20.95 -17.14 8.33
N GLY A 786 20.07 -17.59 9.23
CA GLY A 786 19.56 -16.77 10.32
C GLY A 786 18.69 -17.57 11.29
N VAL A 787 18.66 -17.13 12.55
CA VAL A 787 17.82 -17.68 13.62
C VAL A 787 17.22 -16.53 14.40
N ILE A 788 15.91 -16.61 14.66
CA ILE A 788 15.19 -15.71 15.57
C ILE A 788 14.51 -16.59 16.61
N GLU A 789 14.77 -16.30 17.89
CA GLU A 789 14.14 -16.98 19.02
C GLU A 789 12.99 -16.14 19.59
N ASN A 790 12.08 -16.78 20.32
CA ASN A 790 10.95 -16.15 21.01
C ASN A 790 9.98 -15.39 20.08
N ILE A 791 9.72 -15.91 18.87
CA ILE A 791 8.77 -15.30 17.93
C ILE A 791 7.33 -15.31 18.49
N HIS A 792 6.98 -16.38 19.19
CA HIS A 792 5.71 -16.61 19.89
C HIS A 792 5.98 -17.29 21.24
N PRO A 793 5.07 -17.18 22.22
CA PRO A 793 5.12 -18.03 23.40
C PRO A 793 5.10 -19.52 23.03
N PRO A 794 5.65 -20.41 23.88
CA PRO A 794 5.70 -21.83 23.58
C PRO A 794 4.31 -22.42 23.26
N GLY A 795 4.21 -23.17 22.18
CA GLY A 795 2.98 -23.78 21.70
C GLY A 795 2.97 -24.08 20.21
N LYS A 796 1.81 -24.50 19.69
CA LYS A 796 1.62 -24.76 18.25
C LYS A 796 1.80 -23.46 17.46
N ILE A 797 2.72 -23.48 16.50
CA ILE A 797 2.98 -22.37 15.57
C ILE A 797 2.66 -22.83 14.16
N ILE A 798 1.84 -22.05 13.48
CA ILE A 798 1.55 -22.19 12.06
C ILE A 798 2.40 -21.22 11.25
N CYS A 799 2.79 -21.62 10.06
CA CYS A 799 3.67 -20.83 9.19
C CYS A 799 3.14 -20.87 7.75
N SER A 800 3.20 -19.72 7.08
CA SER A 800 2.96 -19.61 5.63
C SER A 800 4.04 -18.73 5.01
N VAL A 801 4.37 -19.00 3.74
CA VAL A 801 5.48 -18.34 3.03
C VAL A 801 5.01 -17.92 1.63
N CYS A 802 5.42 -16.73 1.18
CA CYS A 802 5.28 -16.26 -0.20
C CYS A 802 6.57 -15.56 -0.63
N ASP A 803 7.29 -16.13 -1.58
CA ASP A 803 8.72 -15.86 -1.87
C ASP A 803 9.51 -15.54 -0.59
N ASN A 804 9.98 -14.31 -0.41
CA ASN A 804 10.83 -13.91 0.71
C ASN A 804 10.08 -13.44 1.96
N ILE A 805 8.74 -13.49 1.99
CA ILE A 805 7.96 -13.07 3.16
C ILE A 805 7.46 -14.32 3.88
N VAL A 806 7.75 -14.38 5.18
CA VAL A 806 7.32 -15.44 6.08
C VAL A 806 6.36 -14.86 7.10
N ILE A 807 5.23 -15.53 7.29
CA ILE A 807 4.27 -15.19 8.35
C ILE A 807 4.09 -16.37 9.30
N THR A 808 4.07 -16.09 10.60
CA THR A 808 3.84 -17.10 11.63
C THR A 808 2.70 -16.70 12.57
N GLY A 809 1.82 -17.64 12.90
CA GLY A 809 0.71 -17.46 13.83
C GLY A 809 0.90 -18.33 15.07
N GLY A 810 0.59 -17.77 16.24
CA GLY A 810 0.72 -18.46 17.52
C GLY A 810 -0.60 -18.67 18.25
N GLN A 811 -0.53 -19.42 19.37
CA GLN A 811 -1.69 -19.73 20.24
C GLN A 811 -2.34 -18.51 20.90
N THR A 812 -1.64 -17.38 20.91
CA THR A 812 -2.15 -16.14 21.53
C THR A 812 -2.89 -15.23 20.54
N GLY A 813 -3.10 -15.65 19.29
CA GLY A 813 -3.72 -14.82 18.26
C GLY A 813 -2.77 -13.81 17.60
N MET A 814 -1.49 -13.78 18.02
CA MET A 814 -0.47 -12.93 17.40
C MET A 814 0.02 -13.54 16.10
N ILE A 815 0.24 -12.66 15.11
CA ILE A 815 0.90 -12.98 13.85
C ILE A 815 2.21 -12.19 13.77
N CYS A 816 3.30 -12.84 13.40
CA CYS A 816 4.61 -12.19 13.19
C CYS A 816 4.97 -12.28 11.71
N VAL A 817 5.52 -11.19 11.16
CA VAL A 817 5.90 -11.09 9.75
C VAL A 817 7.40 -10.88 9.65
N PHE A 818 8.05 -11.65 8.77
CA PHE A 818 9.49 -11.65 8.56
C PHE A 818 9.81 -11.49 7.08
N ASP A 819 10.88 -10.76 6.79
CA ASP A 819 11.55 -10.76 5.49
C ASP A 819 12.79 -11.68 5.58
N CYS A 820 13.00 -12.49 4.54
CA CYS A 820 14.15 -13.38 4.39
C CYS A 820 14.88 -13.21 3.05
N SER A 821 14.72 -12.05 2.39
CA SER A 821 15.38 -11.67 1.14
C SER A 821 16.91 -11.76 1.26
N VAL A 822 17.49 -10.93 2.12
CA VAL A 822 18.94 -10.88 2.40
C VAL A 822 19.28 -11.57 3.73
N SER A 823 18.49 -11.29 4.77
CA SER A 823 18.66 -11.85 6.11
C SER A 823 17.30 -12.05 6.77
N LEU A 824 17.20 -12.97 7.73
CA LEU A 824 15.96 -13.18 8.47
C LEU A 824 15.74 -12.02 9.44
N LYS A 825 14.80 -11.12 9.11
CA LYS A 825 14.47 -9.93 9.90
C LYS A 825 12.97 -9.87 10.16
N GLN A 826 12.58 -9.65 11.41
CA GLN A 826 11.18 -9.36 11.73
C GLN A 826 10.82 -7.95 11.25
N ILE A 827 9.82 -7.84 10.38
CA ILE A 827 9.36 -6.57 9.80
C ILE A 827 8.02 -6.10 10.41
N GLY A 828 7.26 -7.00 11.03
CA GLY A 828 5.97 -6.66 11.62
C GLY A 828 5.51 -7.61 12.70
N ARG A 829 4.60 -7.13 13.56
CA ARG A 829 3.83 -7.93 14.51
C ARG A 829 2.40 -7.44 14.49
N ILE A 830 1.48 -8.34 14.15
CA ILE A 830 0.08 -8.05 13.89
C ILE A 830 -0.77 -8.66 15.00
N ARG A 831 -1.74 -7.89 15.49
CA ARG A 831 -2.66 -8.28 16.56
C ARG A 831 -4.10 -7.99 16.13
N GLY A 832 -4.98 -8.97 16.29
CA GLY A 832 -6.43 -8.78 16.10
C GLY A 832 -7.26 -10.05 16.26
N HIS A 833 -6.65 -11.24 16.23
CA HIS A 833 -7.31 -12.43 16.76
C HIS A 833 -7.30 -12.45 18.29
N LYS A 834 -8.41 -12.90 18.87
CA LYS A 834 -8.58 -13.04 20.33
C LYS A 834 -8.20 -14.42 20.84
N VAL A 835 -8.07 -15.38 19.94
CA VAL A 835 -7.79 -16.80 20.21
C VAL A 835 -6.69 -17.30 19.28
N ALA A 836 -6.32 -18.58 19.39
CA ALA A 836 -5.26 -19.18 18.60
C ALA A 836 -5.50 -19.06 17.09
N VAL A 837 -4.48 -18.63 16.35
CA VAL A 837 -4.52 -18.66 14.88
C VAL A 837 -4.31 -20.09 14.42
N THR A 838 -5.27 -20.64 13.68
CA THR A 838 -5.30 -22.05 13.27
C THR A 838 -4.97 -22.24 11.78
N ALA A 839 -5.16 -21.22 10.95
CA ALA A 839 -4.80 -21.22 9.54
C ALA A 839 -4.26 -19.85 9.08
N LEU A 840 -3.31 -19.86 8.15
CA LEU A 840 -2.68 -18.67 7.57
C LEU A 840 -2.37 -18.87 6.09
N CYS A 841 -2.58 -17.83 5.29
CA CYS A 841 -2.17 -17.78 3.90
C CYS A 841 -1.75 -16.35 3.52
N ILE A 842 -0.84 -16.20 2.56
CA ILE A 842 -0.32 -14.91 2.10
C ILE A 842 -0.36 -14.87 0.57
N SER A 843 -0.78 -13.74 0.01
CA SER A 843 -0.66 -13.44 -1.42
C SER A 843 0.02 -12.09 -1.59
N LYS A 844 1.17 -12.08 -2.27
CA LYS A 844 1.87 -10.84 -2.62
C LYS A 844 1.23 -10.14 -3.80
N GLU A 845 0.62 -10.91 -4.70
CA GLU A 845 -0.03 -10.44 -5.91
C GLU A 845 -1.14 -9.45 -5.57
N TYR A 846 -1.95 -9.74 -4.54
CA TYR A 846 -2.97 -8.82 -4.05
C TYR A 846 -2.58 -8.08 -2.76
N SER A 847 -1.32 -8.24 -2.32
CA SER A 847 -0.77 -7.59 -1.12
C SER A 847 -1.60 -7.87 0.14
N ILE A 848 -2.06 -9.10 0.33
CA ILE A 848 -2.91 -9.51 1.46
C ILE A 848 -2.34 -10.65 2.28
N ILE A 849 -2.71 -10.67 3.56
CA ILE A 849 -2.61 -11.84 4.44
C ILE A 849 -4.04 -12.26 4.80
N VAL A 850 -4.31 -13.55 4.84
CA VAL A 850 -5.58 -14.09 5.34
C VAL A 850 -5.28 -15.01 6.51
N SER A 851 -5.94 -14.77 7.64
CA SER A 851 -5.78 -15.56 8.85
C SER A 851 -7.12 -16.02 9.39
N GLY A 852 -7.14 -17.25 9.90
CA GLY A 852 -8.30 -17.88 10.52
C GLY A 852 -7.97 -18.34 11.94
N ASP A 853 -8.94 -18.25 12.83
CA ASP A 853 -8.79 -18.67 14.22
C ASP A 853 -9.73 -19.80 14.65
N GLU A 854 -9.51 -20.25 15.89
CA GLU A 854 -10.24 -21.36 16.50
C GLU A 854 -11.75 -21.10 16.67
N MET A 855 -12.17 -19.83 16.66
CA MET A 855 -13.59 -19.45 16.79
C MET A 855 -14.26 -19.20 15.44
N GLY A 856 -13.53 -19.37 14.33
CA GLY A 856 -14.04 -19.17 12.98
C GLY A 856 -13.89 -17.75 12.44
N CYS A 857 -13.25 -16.84 13.19
CA CYS A 857 -13.01 -15.49 12.69
C CYS A 857 -11.92 -15.51 11.61
N ILE A 858 -12.23 -14.88 10.47
CA ILE A 858 -11.34 -14.69 9.33
C ILE A 858 -11.01 -13.21 9.24
N ASN A 859 -9.72 -12.88 9.27
CA ASN A 859 -9.25 -11.51 9.06
C ASN A 859 -8.44 -11.44 7.76
N ILE A 860 -8.74 -10.44 6.93
CA ILE A 860 -7.91 -10.05 5.79
C ILE A 860 -7.11 -8.82 6.19
N TRP A 861 -5.79 -8.87 5.98
CA TRP A 861 -4.87 -7.81 6.35
C TRP A 861 -4.16 -7.26 5.12
N ASP A 862 -3.83 -5.97 5.15
CA ASP A 862 -2.92 -5.37 4.18
C ASP A 862 -1.48 -5.78 4.50
N LEU A 863 -0.79 -6.38 3.53
CA LEU A 863 0.57 -6.90 3.70
C LEU A 863 1.61 -5.80 3.96
N HIS A 864 1.31 -4.54 3.64
CA HIS A 864 2.24 -3.43 3.81
C HIS A 864 2.01 -2.64 5.10
N SER A 865 0.76 -2.26 5.40
CA SER A 865 0.41 -1.49 6.60
C SER A 865 0.14 -2.37 7.81
N PHE A 866 -0.02 -3.68 7.62
CA PHE A 866 -0.40 -4.66 8.64
C PHE A 866 -1.71 -4.36 9.36
N LYS A 867 -2.56 -3.51 8.76
CA LYS A 867 -3.90 -3.21 9.27
C LYS A 867 -4.90 -4.23 8.76
N ILE A 868 -5.95 -4.47 9.56
CA ILE A 868 -7.12 -5.23 9.10
C ILE A 868 -7.78 -4.42 7.99
N ILE A 869 -8.10 -5.09 6.90
CA ILE A 869 -8.93 -4.56 5.81
C ILE A 869 -10.40 -4.87 6.10
N ARG A 870 -10.67 -6.11 6.53
CA ARG A 870 -12.00 -6.59 6.92
C ARG A 870 -11.90 -7.87 7.73
N SER A 871 -12.96 -8.12 8.51
CA SER A 871 -13.17 -9.32 9.30
C SER A 871 -14.51 -9.97 8.92
N PHE A 872 -14.57 -11.29 8.77
CA PHE A 872 -15.81 -12.06 8.55
C PHE A 872 -15.71 -13.44 9.21
N ASP A 873 -16.81 -14.19 9.25
CA ASP A 873 -16.91 -15.36 10.12
C ASP A 873 -17.26 -16.64 9.34
N HIS A 874 -16.49 -17.70 9.60
CA HIS A 874 -16.80 -19.07 9.17
C HIS A 874 -17.77 -19.76 10.16
N HIS A 875 -17.89 -19.25 11.38
CA HIS A 875 -18.66 -19.73 12.54
C HIS A 875 -18.08 -20.94 13.28
N THR A 876 -17.03 -21.56 12.74
CA THR A 876 -16.41 -22.76 13.29
C THR A 876 -14.90 -22.74 13.07
N CYS A 877 -14.16 -23.50 13.88
CA CYS A 877 -12.69 -23.54 13.88
C CYS A 877 -12.12 -23.77 12.48
N ILE A 878 -11.30 -22.85 12.00
CA ILE A 878 -10.78 -22.91 10.64
C ILE A 878 -9.59 -23.86 10.59
N THR A 879 -9.65 -24.86 9.73
CA THR A 879 -8.58 -25.85 9.58
C THR A 879 -7.69 -25.54 8.38
N LEU A 880 -8.22 -24.90 7.34
CA LEU A 880 -7.48 -24.61 6.11
C LEU A 880 -7.94 -23.30 5.45
N ILE A 881 -6.96 -22.54 4.95
CA ILE A 881 -7.15 -21.33 4.14
C ILE A 881 -6.23 -21.41 2.92
N LYS A 882 -6.76 -21.10 1.73
CA LYS A 882 -5.97 -20.95 0.51
C LYS A 882 -6.46 -19.74 -0.28
N ILE A 883 -5.52 -19.02 -0.90
CA ILE A 883 -5.77 -17.87 -1.76
C ILE A 883 -5.37 -18.26 -3.19
N GLN A 884 -6.17 -17.88 -4.16
CA GLN A 884 -5.81 -17.99 -5.57
C GLN A 884 -5.13 -16.70 -6.04
N ASN A 885 -3.85 -16.80 -6.40
CA ASN A 885 -3.03 -15.62 -6.69
C ASN A 885 -3.43 -14.90 -7.97
N GLU A 886 -4.12 -15.55 -8.91
CA GLU A 886 -4.56 -14.98 -10.19
C GLU A 886 -5.82 -14.12 -10.06
N THR A 887 -6.74 -14.50 -9.17
CA THR A 887 -8.08 -13.90 -9.07
C THR A 887 -8.35 -13.21 -7.75
N GLY A 888 -7.60 -13.57 -6.70
CA GLY A 888 -7.76 -13.09 -5.33
C GLY A 888 -8.86 -13.81 -4.55
N GLU A 889 -9.42 -14.89 -5.11
CA GLU A 889 -10.46 -15.67 -4.42
C GLU A 889 -9.88 -16.50 -3.28
N ILE A 890 -10.71 -16.71 -2.25
CA ILE A 890 -10.29 -17.28 -0.97
C ILE A 890 -11.16 -18.48 -0.67
N VAL A 891 -10.56 -19.61 -0.33
CA VAL A 891 -11.26 -20.77 0.23
C VAL A 891 -10.92 -20.90 1.70
N THR A 892 -11.94 -21.17 2.50
CA THR A 892 -11.80 -21.57 3.89
C THR A 892 -12.53 -22.89 4.13
N VAL A 893 -11.93 -23.73 4.96
CA VAL A 893 -12.50 -25.02 5.37
C VAL A 893 -12.49 -25.12 6.89
N SER A 894 -13.58 -25.59 7.45
CA SER A 894 -13.72 -25.98 8.85
C SER A 894 -14.23 -27.42 8.91
N ASP A 895 -13.36 -28.35 9.26
CA ASP A 895 -13.60 -29.80 9.14
C ASP A 895 -14.09 -30.20 7.73
N THR A 896 -15.39 -30.37 7.55
CA THR A 896 -16.04 -30.66 6.27
C THR A 896 -16.76 -29.46 5.65
N ASP A 897 -17.03 -28.38 6.39
CA ASP A 897 -17.68 -27.17 5.86
C ASP A 897 -16.71 -26.38 5.00
N PHE A 898 -17.01 -26.27 3.71
CA PHE A 898 -16.23 -25.55 2.70
C PHE A 898 -16.96 -24.27 2.33
N LYS A 899 -16.22 -23.15 2.32
CA LYS A 899 -16.72 -21.86 1.88
C LYS A 899 -15.73 -21.20 0.92
N HIS A 900 -16.28 -20.62 -0.13
CA HIS A 900 -15.55 -19.92 -1.18
C HIS A 900 -15.95 -18.45 -1.22
N TRP A 901 -14.98 -17.55 -1.15
CA TRP A 901 -15.17 -16.12 -0.93
C TRP A 901 -14.44 -15.29 -1.98
N THR A 902 -14.95 -14.09 -2.24
CA THR A 902 -14.20 -13.06 -2.97
C THR A 902 -13.10 -12.46 -2.10
N ILE A 903 -12.15 -11.74 -2.70
CA ILE A 903 -11.16 -10.93 -1.97
C ILE A 903 -11.81 -9.88 -1.05
N ASN A 904 -13.04 -9.47 -1.37
CA ASN A 904 -13.83 -8.52 -0.58
C ASN A 904 -14.75 -9.21 0.44
N GLY A 905 -14.62 -10.51 0.68
CA GLY A 905 -15.37 -11.23 1.71
C GLY A 905 -16.84 -11.51 1.38
N GLU A 906 -17.25 -11.39 0.11
CA GLU A 906 -18.58 -11.87 -0.33
C GLU A 906 -18.52 -13.40 -0.50
N LEU A 907 -19.51 -14.12 0.05
CA LEU A 907 -19.61 -15.59 -0.12
C LEU A 907 -20.11 -15.93 -1.54
N ILE A 908 -19.36 -16.75 -2.25
CA ILE A 908 -19.68 -17.22 -3.60
C ILE A 908 -20.40 -18.57 -3.52
N GLN A 909 -19.79 -19.54 -2.83
CA GLN A 909 -20.28 -20.93 -2.74
C GLN A 909 -20.04 -21.51 -1.34
N ARG A 910 -20.87 -22.48 -0.96
CA ARG A 910 -20.72 -23.30 0.24
C ARG A 910 -21.04 -24.75 -0.08
N ALA A 911 -20.30 -25.68 0.51
CA ALA A 911 -20.64 -27.10 0.49
C ALA A 911 -20.12 -27.82 1.73
N GLU A 912 -20.66 -29.00 1.96
CA GLU A 912 -20.11 -29.96 2.89
C GLU A 912 -19.29 -31.00 2.11
N LEU A 913 -18.01 -31.11 2.44
CA LEU A 913 -17.09 -32.09 1.88
C LEU A 913 -17.34 -33.44 2.56
N ASN A 914 -17.32 -34.54 1.81
CA ASN A 914 -17.52 -35.87 2.38
C ASN A 914 -16.45 -36.28 3.41
N GLN A 915 -15.29 -35.62 3.40
CA GLN A 915 -14.13 -35.93 4.25
C GLN A 915 -13.33 -34.66 4.52
N ILE A 916 -12.69 -34.62 5.69
CA ILE A 916 -11.81 -33.52 6.11
C ILE A 916 -10.56 -33.51 5.20
N PRO A 917 -10.26 -32.37 4.54
CA PRO A 917 -9.03 -32.21 3.77
C PRO A 917 -7.79 -32.15 4.68
N THR A 918 -6.70 -32.78 4.29
CA THR A 918 -5.39 -32.65 4.95
C THR A 918 -4.59 -31.45 4.43
N ASP A 919 -4.69 -31.18 3.13
CA ASP A 919 -4.13 -30.01 2.45
C ASP A 919 -4.98 -29.69 1.21
N ALA A 920 -4.75 -28.52 0.63
CA ALA A 920 -5.41 -28.11 -0.59
C ALA A 920 -4.57 -27.17 -1.45
N TYR A 921 -4.91 -27.10 -2.73
CA TYR A 921 -4.22 -26.29 -3.72
C TYR A 921 -5.21 -25.70 -4.71
N PHE A 922 -5.04 -24.40 -4.99
CA PHE A 922 -5.72 -23.73 -6.09
C PHE A 922 -4.87 -23.87 -7.34
N ALA A 923 -5.43 -24.50 -8.37
CA ALA A 923 -4.80 -24.54 -9.67
C ALA A 923 -4.65 -23.13 -10.24
N ARG A 924 -3.47 -22.83 -10.79
CA ARG A 924 -3.24 -21.62 -11.56
C ARG A 924 -3.94 -21.74 -12.90
N ILE A 925 -5.20 -21.36 -12.89
CA ILE A 925 -6.03 -21.29 -14.08
C ILE A 925 -6.08 -19.82 -14.53
N PRO A 926 -5.91 -19.54 -15.82
CA PRO A 926 -6.11 -18.21 -16.33
C PRO A 926 -7.52 -17.69 -16.08
N GLU A 927 -7.61 -16.41 -15.75
CA GLU A 927 -8.81 -15.78 -15.20
C GLU A 927 -10.06 -15.80 -16.10
N TRP A 928 -9.89 -15.91 -17.42
CA TRP A 928 -11.01 -15.95 -18.37
C TRP A 928 -11.73 -17.29 -18.40
N ILE A 929 -11.21 -18.30 -17.71
CA ILE A 929 -11.94 -19.53 -17.50
C ILE A 929 -13.02 -19.27 -16.45
N PRO A 930 -14.29 -19.65 -16.72
CA PRO A 930 -15.42 -19.30 -15.85
C PRO A 930 -15.48 -20.12 -14.54
N TYR A 931 -14.40 -20.80 -14.21
CA TYR A 931 -14.30 -21.67 -13.05
C TYR A 931 -12.87 -21.79 -12.56
N HIS A 932 -12.73 -22.09 -11.27
CA HIS A 932 -11.46 -22.52 -10.69
C HIS A 932 -11.42 -24.01 -10.50
N VAL A 933 -10.20 -24.52 -10.44
CA VAL A 933 -9.95 -25.91 -10.04
C VAL A 933 -9.28 -25.88 -8.67
N PHE A 934 -9.96 -26.49 -7.73
CA PHE A 934 -9.53 -26.63 -6.35
C PHE A 934 -9.26 -28.11 -6.09
N ILE A 935 -8.12 -28.42 -5.49
CA ILE A 935 -7.66 -29.79 -5.28
C ILE A 935 -7.51 -30.00 -3.79
N THR A 936 -8.07 -31.08 -3.27
CA THR A 936 -7.95 -31.46 -1.86
C THR A 936 -7.29 -32.82 -1.73
N SER A 937 -6.41 -32.97 -0.75
CA SER A 937 -5.90 -34.27 -0.31
C SER A 937 -6.57 -34.72 0.98
N HIS A 938 -6.59 -36.03 1.24
CA HIS A 938 -7.30 -36.60 2.38
C HIS A 938 -6.48 -37.68 3.10
N LYS A 939 -6.92 -38.03 4.32
CA LYS A 939 -6.26 -39.03 5.19
C LYS A 939 -6.32 -40.46 4.69
N ASP A 940 -7.28 -40.78 3.83
CA ASP A 940 -7.41 -42.09 3.19
C ASP A 940 -6.51 -42.25 1.96
N GLY A 941 -5.68 -41.24 1.66
CA GLY A 941 -4.81 -41.25 0.49
C GLY A 941 -5.51 -40.85 -0.80
N SER A 942 -6.74 -40.32 -0.71
CA SER A 942 -7.46 -39.79 -1.86
C SER A 942 -7.12 -38.33 -2.15
N ILE A 943 -7.13 -38.00 -3.44
CA ILE A 943 -7.03 -36.66 -4.00
C ILE A 943 -8.31 -36.40 -4.77
N LYS A 944 -8.96 -35.27 -4.49
CA LYS A 944 -10.20 -34.86 -5.14
C LYS A 944 -9.99 -33.55 -5.88
N VAL A 945 -10.48 -33.51 -7.11
CA VAL A 945 -10.42 -32.34 -8.00
C VAL A 945 -11.82 -31.77 -8.10
N TRP A 946 -11.97 -30.52 -7.70
CA TRP A 946 -13.23 -29.79 -7.64
C TRP A 946 -13.21 -28.67 -8.65
N ARG A 947 -14.36 -28.43 -9.28
CA ARG A 947 -14.63 -27.26 -10.11
C ARG A 947 -15.49 -26.29 -9.31
N LEU A 948 -15.00 -25.06 -9.18
CA LEU A 948 -15.69 -23.95 -8.52
C LEU A 948 -16.23 -23.01 -9.59
N ASP A 949 -17.53 -23.10 -9.90
CA ASP A 949 -18.17 -22.25 -10.90
C ASP A 949 -18.47 -20.84 -10.35
N GLU A 950 -17.69 -19.84 -10.75
CA GLU A 950 -17.84 -18.45 -10.27
C GLU A 950 -19.10 -17.74 -10.79
N THR A 951 -19.75 -18.27 -11.83
CA THR A 951 -20.96 -17.68 -12.41
C THR A 951 -22.22 -17.90 -11.58
N LEU A 952 -22.15 -18.80 -10.59
CA LEU A 952 -23.25 -19.22 -9.74
C LEU A 952 -23.08 -18.52 -8.37
N CYS A 953 -23.76 -17.38 -8.17
CA CYS A 953 -23.69 -16.63 -6.90
C CYS A 953 -24.99 -16.79 -6.09
N LEU A 954 -24.86 -16.93 -4.76
CA LEU A 954 -25.97 -16.97 -3.78
C LEU A 954 -26.75 -15.64 -3.64
N GLY A 955 -26.55 -14.69 -4.56
CA GLY A 955 -27.00 -13.30 -4.45
C GLY A 955 -28.48 -13.04 -4.68
N ASN A 956 -29.32 -14.06 -4.83
CA ASN A 956 -30.78 -13.90 -4.92
C ASN A 956 -31.46 -14.92 -4.01
N SER A 957 -32.34 -14.43 -3.13
CA SER A 957 -33.13 -15.20 -2.15
C SER A 957 -34.09 -16.26 -2.74
N ASN A 958 -34.05 -16.48 -4.06
CA ASN A 958 -34.92 -17.42 -4.79
C ASN A 958 -34.15 -18.48 -5.60
N CYS A 959 -32.83 -18.63 -5.42
CA CYS A 959 -32.04 -19.62 -6.16
C CYS A 959 -32.00 -20.96 -5.42
N ASN A 960 -32.25 -22.06 -6.15
CA ASN A 960 -32.15 -23.42 -5.63
C ASN A 960 -30.75 -23.68 -5.05
N THR A 961 -30.69 -24.17 -3.81
CA THR A 961 -29.44 -24.43 -3.04
C THR A 961 -28.48 -25.42 -3.72
N HIS A 962 -28.94 -26.22 -4.68
CA HIS A 962 -28.14 -27.20 -5.40
C HIS A 962 -27.25 -26.62 -6.51
N GLU A 963 -27.48 -25.39 -6.99
CA GLU A 963 -26.66 -24.80 -8.06
C GLU A 963 -25.37 -24.12 -7.55
N HIS A 964 -25.16 -24.02 -6.24
CA HIS A 964 -24.05 -23.23 -5.66
C HIS A 964 -22.99 -24.08 -4.95
N THR A 965 -22.92 -25.38 -5.27
CA THR A 965 -21.95 -26.30 -4.67
C THR A 965 -20.77 -26.58 -5.62
N PRO A 966 -19.52 -26.68 -5.13
CA PRO A 966 -18.39 -27.21 -5.88
C PRO A 966 -18.75 -28.54 -6.58
N LYS A 967 -18.41 -28.65 -7.87
CA LYS A 967 -18.62 -29.87 -8.64
C LYS A 967 -17.40 -30.76 -8.55
N LEU A 968 -17.54 -31.96 -8.00
CA LEU A 968 -16.48 -32.96 -8.02
C LEU A 968 -16.23 -33.43 -9.46
N LEU A 969 -15.04 -33.18 -9.98
CA LEU A 969 -14.63 -33.63 -11.31
C LEU A 969 -14.00 -35.01 -11.29
N LYS A 970 -13.12 -35.25 -10.32
CA LYS A 970 -12.30 -36.47 -10.27
C LYS A 970 -11.94 -36.82 -8.83
N THR A 971 -11.90 -38.12 -8.53
CA THR A 971 -11.29 -38.66 -7.32
C THR A 971 -10.22 -39.65 -7.74
N CYS A 972 -9.04 -39.56 -7.14
CA CYS A 972 -7.95 -40.49 -7.35
C CYS A 972 -7.45 -40.98 -6.00
N SER A 973 -7.46 -42.29 -5.75
CA SER A 973 -6.83 -42.89 -4.58
C SER A 973 -5.60 -43.64 -5.07
N VAL A 974 -4.43 -43.17 -4.69
CA VAL A 974 -3.16 -43.61 -5.28
C VAL A 974 -2.39 -44.54 -4.34
N HIS A 975 -2.51 -44.32 -3.03
CA HIS A 975 -1.84 -45.10 -2.01
C HIS A 975 -2.66 -45.06 -0.72
N ASN A 976 -2.77 -46.19 0.00
CA ASN A 976 -3.57 -46.29 1.22
C ASN A 976 -2.81 -45.76 2.45
N SER A 977 -2.38 -44.51 2.41
CA SER A 977 -1.68 -43.82 3.50
C SER A 977 -2.08 -42.36 3.53
N GLU A 978 -2.02 -41.71 4.68
CA GLU A 978 -2.41 -40.31 4.83
C GLU A 978 -1.51 -39.42 3.97
N ILE A 979 -2.13 -38.62 3.09
CA ILE A 979 -1.42 -37.58 2.35
C ILE A 979 -1.20 -36.41 3.30
N THR A 980 0.06 -36.10 3.54
CA THR A 980 0.49 -35.07 4.47
C THR A 980 0.82 -33.75 3.79
N CYS A 981 1.21 -33.80 2.51
CA CYS A 981 1.44 -32.62 1.68
C CYS A 981 1.40 -32.99 0.20
N PHE A 982 1.09 -32.02 -0.65
CA PHE A 982 1.30 -32.16 -2.09
C PHE A 982 1.68 -30.82 -2.72
N THR A 983 2.28 -30.87 -3.90
CA THR A 983 2.65 -29.69 -4.68
C THR A 983 2.52 -29.98 -6.17
N ILE A 984 2.24 -28.96 -6.97
CA ILE A 984 2.06 -29.08 -8.41
C ILE A 984 3.18 -28.32 -9.11
N ALA A 985 3.71 -28.89 -10.18
CA ALA A 985 4.71 -28.22 -10.99
C ALA A 985 4.13 -26.94 -11.62
N ASP A 986 4.94 -25.88 -11.73
CA ASP A 986 4.52 -24.58 -12.29
C ASP A 986 3.92 -24.69 -13.71
N ASP A 987 4.30 -25.72 -14.47
CA ASP A 987 3.84 -26.00 -15.83
C ASP A 987 2.63 -26.94 -15.90
N PHE A 988 2.06 -27.36 -14.76
CA PHE A 988 0.96 -28.32 -14.65
C PHE A 988 1.23 -29.68 -15.32
N SER A 989 2.50 -30.01 -15.55
CA SER A 989 2.89 -31.30 -16.13
C SER A 989 2.76 -32.44 -15.13
N ALA A 990 2.90 -32.15 -13.83
CA ALA A 990 2.95 -33.16 -12.79
C ALA A 990 2.49 -32.64 -11.43
N MET A 991 2.00 -33.57 -10.60
CA MET A 991 1.69 -33.35 -9.19
C MET A 991 2.50 -34.30 -8.32
N TYR A 992 3.14 -33.78 -7.28
CA TYR A 992 3.98 -34.53 -6.35
C TYR A 992 3.26 -34.66 -5.02
N VAL A 993 3.15 -35.90 -4.51
CA VAL A 993 2.34 -36.24 -3.34
C VAL A 993 3.24 -36.93 -2.32
N GLY A 994 3.22 -36.44 -1.08
CA GLY A 994 3.96 -36.99 0.04
C GLY A 994 3.03 -37.65 1.05
N TYR A 995 3.45 -38.80 1.57
CA TYR A 995 2.67 -39.63 2.48
C TYR A 995 3.28 -39.72 3.88
N ALA A 996 2.44 -40.08 4.85
CA ALA A 996 2.82 -40.28 6.25
C ALA A 996 3.80 -41.44 6.45
N ASP A 997 3.84 -42.41 5.55
CA ASP A 997 4.78 -43.55 5.57
C ASP A 997 6.14 -43.24 4.93
N GLY A 998 6.34 -42.02 4.45
CA GLY A 998 7.60 -41.56 3.85
C GLY A 998 7.69 -41.74 2.33
N LEU A 999 6.64 -42.26 1.69
CA LEU A 999 6.61 -42.36 0.23
C LEU A 999 6.40 -40.99 -0.42
N ILE A 1000 7.05 -40.78 -1.57
CA ILE A 1000 6.70 -39.71 -2.51
C ILE A 1000 6.41 -40.29 -3.89
N GLN A 1001 5.25 -39.90 -4.42
CA GLN A 1001 4.81 -40.21 -5.77
C GLN A 1001 4.72 -38.96 -6.64
N LYS A 1002 4.95 -39.15 -7.93
CA LYS A 1002 4.68 -38.19 -9.00
C LYS A 1002 3.54 -38.70 -9.85
N LEU A 1003 2.53 -37.88 -9.99
CA LEU A 1003 1.39 -38.06 -10.88
C LEU A 1003 1.67 -37.24 -12.14
N VAL A 1004 1.44 -37.83 -13.31
CA VAL A 1004 1.63 -37.23 -14.65
C VAL A 1004 0.45 -37.51 -15.55
#